data_AF-A0A354HEQ0-F1
#
_entry.id   AF-A0A354HEQ0-F1
#
_cell.length_a   1.000
_cell.length_b   1.000
_cell.length_c   1.000
_cell.angle_alpha   90.00
_cell.angle_beta   90.00
_cell.angle_gamma   90.00
#
_symmetry.space_group_name_H-M   'P 1'
#
loop_
_entity.id
_entity.type
_entity.pdbx_description
1 polymer ?
#
loop_
_entity_poly.entity_id
_entity_poly.type
_entity_poly.pdbx_seq_one_letter_code
_entity_poly.pdbx_strand_id
1 'polypeptide(L)'
;MKQLSAEEKARLKKLGEKYLEKRGKFRQDCYKKLPDDVKELIGDHCNYYYEFRVGGALCKKMIAYLSESEKNLPSEFIGKHAPELFNGYINPKHKKHFLYTIDHVHERIYATGWQRRSLRSRDPMIVANCVINVIRDFKEWDSIPDDICDYLEDKLTEEELGYKLRDTSLPYCFDDLAAAEIDFGNERLISLLTDCINGENDIPLDRLMFRAIVKSHDRGLHELLGRLLCAARLQEGLRQSICETMDEGTPEAFLYLLGVINENNFIRFSSVKRAVGTWLGFAEEETVKLERISDKSIALITDCLTDPAKREEYLNSEDSMKIHIGLWSLGFYESRDLVEKIREISKHGSRHQLLTASYSVNLLNNSALSHEVGAQVVAEHYDDIELMAGYLRFFMNNVSNEIVSILGDYRQSGLNPQTRQSDYTKRHYCKLETYFKDEAEARKYYDILKTICGNIKGRKQEFSPFVFPWFSNFVERGYAVVRMGFIASALHSNKLIDEVCGMLTEADQYDRNTLIKLLLIQPETDVQRRTLVAALCDKAEYTRKKAYDVVQSCKLPPESYLQMEELLKYKAADARENLIKLLMKQDDDALYGSVSRLIADKKEEKRTAALDIILNLSKDEKRGELFGRCRELTKSMTAPTTKEKILLDSISPADSVKSEASAKPLYT
;
A
#
# COMPACT_ATOMS: atom_id res chain seq x y z
N MET A 1 33.81 11.29 22.27
CA MET A 1 32.77 10.68 23.16
C MET A 1 33.41 10.06 24.41
N LYS A 2 32.83 10.26 25.60
CA LYS A 2 33.33 9.59 26.83
C LYS A 2 33.25 8.06 26.68
N GLN A 3 34.34 7.34 26.95
CA GLN A 3 34.29 5.88 27.06
C GLN A 3 33.51 5.48 28.32
N LEU A 4 32.21 5.25 28.16
CA LEU A 4 31.34 4.77 29.22
C LEU A 4 31.53 3.26 29.41
N SER A 5 31.58 2.80 30.67
CA SER A 5 31.58 1.37 31.00
C SER A 5 30.27 0.70 30.56
N ALA A 6 30.27 -0.62 30.41
CA ALA A 6 29.05 -1.37 30.07
C ALA A 6 27.95 -1.18 31.13
N GLU A 7 28.33 -1.13 32.41
CA GLU A 7 27.44 -0.90 33.54
C GLU A 7 26.81 0.50 33.48
N GLU A 8 27.61 1.52 33.19
CA GLU A 8 27.14 2.90 33.09
C GLU A 8 26.22 3.09 31.89
N LYS A 9 26.53 2.48 30.74
CA LYS A 9 25.64 2.45 29.58
C LYS A 9 24.30 1.79 29.91
N ALA A 10 24.31 0.68 30.65
CA ALA A 10 23.08 0.01 31.07
C ALA A 10 22.24 0.87 32.03
N ARG A 11 22.89 1.56 32.97
CA ARG A 11 22.24 2.52 33.88
C ARG A 11 21.56 3.66 33.11
N LEU A 12 22.30 4.30 32.20
CA LEU A 12 21.80 5.41 31.38
C LEU A 12 20.65 4.95 30.47
N LYS A 13 20.76 3.79 29.81
CA LYS A 13 19.65 3.25 28.98
C LYS A 13 18.35 3.10 29.77
N LYS A 14 18.42 2.62 31.01
CA LYS A 14 17.25 2.49 31.90
C LYS A 14 16.65 3.85 32.29
N LEU A 15 17.47 4.88 32.45
CA LEU A 15 16.98 6.26 32.63
C LEU A 15 16.31 6.76 31.34
N GLY A 16 16.91 6.49 30.18
CA GLY A 16 16.34 6.82 28.87
C GLY A 16 14.99 6.17 28.57
N GLU A 17 14.77 4.93 29.01
CA GLU A 17 13.47 4.24 28.92
C GLU A 17 12.40 4.96 29.74
N LYS A 18 12.69 5.29 31.00
CA LYS A 18 11.78 6.06 31.86
C LYS A 18 11.50 7.45 31.29
N TYR A 19 12.52 8.10 30.74
CA TYR A 19 12.39 9.39 30.08
C TYR A 19 11.45 9.28 28.88
N LEU A 20 11.62 8.27 28.00
CA LEU A 20 10.71 8.03 26.88
C LEU A 20 9.27 7.80 27.36
N GLU A 21 9.05 6.98 28.38
CA GLU A 21 7.69 6.73 28.91
C GLU A 21 7.03 8.01 29.42
N LYS A 22 7.78 8.83 30.16
CA LYS A 22 7.31 10.13 30.66
C LYS A 22 6.97 11.08 29.52
N ARG A 23 7.84 11.19 28.50
CA ARG A 23 7.60 12.02 27.31
C ARG A 23 6.43 11.48 26.48
N GLY A 24 6.29 10.16 26.35
CA GLY A 24 5.17 9.52 25.66
C GLY A 24 3.82 9.84 26.30
N LYS A 25 3.72 9.76 27.63
CA LYS A 25 2.52 10.17 28.38
C LYS A 25 2.22 11.66 28.19
N PHE A 26 3.22 12.51 28.34
CA PHE A 26 3.08 13.96 28.11
C PHE A 26 2.53 14.26 26.70
N ARG A 27 3.10 13.66 25.66
CA ARG A 27 2.64 13.83 24.27
C ARG A 27 1.20 13.34 24.08
N GLN A 28 0.84 12.21 24.69
CA GLN A 28 -0.52 11.70 24.63
C GLN A 28 -1.52 12.68 25.27
N ASP A 29 -1.14 13.33 26.37
CA ASP A 29 -1.98 14.33 27.03
C ASP A 29 -2.06 15.63 26.23
N CYS A 30 -0.99 16.05 25.56
CA CYS A 30 -1.03 17.15 24.59
C CYS A 30 -1.95 16.81 23.40
N TYR A 31 -1.84 15.61 22.83
CA TYR A 31 -2.70 15.16 21.73
C TYR A 31 -4.18 15.19 22.11
N LYS A 32 -4.55 14.70 23.30
CA LYS A 32 -5.95 14.72 23.78
C LYS A 32 -6.55 16.13 23.80
N LYS A 33 -5.71 17.14 24.08
CA LYS A 33 -6.10 18.57 24.17
C LYS A 33 -6.19 19.26 22.82
N LEU A 34 -5.71 18.65 21.73
CA LEU A 34 -5.83 19.24 20.40
C LEU A 34 -7.31 19.31 19.96
N PRO A 35 -7.71 20.35 19.20
CA PRO A 35 -8.99 20.39 18.52
C PRO A 35 -9.20 19.17 17.59
N ASP A 36 -10.45 18.75 17.39
CA ASP A 36 -10.75 17.54 16.63
C ASP A 36 -10.38 17.65 15.15
N ASP A 37 -10.47 18.84 14.56
CA ASP A 37 -10.03 19.10 13.18
C ASP A 37 -8.49 19.08 13.03
N VAL A 38 -7.75 19.47 14.06
CA VAL A 38 -6.28 19.33 14.11
C VAL A 38 -5.89 17.86 14.30
N LYS A 39 -6.60 17.10 15.14
CA LYS A 39 -6.41 15.64 15.25
C LYS A 39 -6.69 14.94 13.92
N GLU A 40 -7.77 15.34 13.23
CA GLU A 40 -8.12 14.82 11.92
C GLU A 40 -7.05 15.13 10.86
N LEU A 41 -6.47 16.34 10.88
CA LEU A 41 -5.35 16.73 10.01
C LEU A 41 -4.12 15.81 10.20
N ILE A 42 -3.80 15.47 11.45
CA ILE A 42 -2.66 14.59 11.76
C ILE A 42 -2.96 13.14 11.33
N GLY A 43 -4.24 12.75 11.35
CA GLY A 43 -4.73 11.41 11.12
C GLY A 43 -4.59 10.53 12.36
N ASP A 44 -5.62 9.70 12.64
CA ASP A 44 -5.57 8.75 13.75
C ASP A 44 -4.36 7.81 13.61
N HIS A 45 -3.64 7.63 14.71
CA HIS A 45 -2.50 6.74 14.84
C HIS A 45 -2.69 5.41 14.09
N CYS A 46 -2.01 5.18 12.97
CA CYS A 46 -1.50 3.86 12.53
C CYS A 46 -0.72 3.89 11.19
N ASN A 47 0.51 3.39 11.30
CA ASN A 47 1.40 2.76 10.32
C ASN A 47 2.09 3.58 9.21
N TYR A 48 3.40 3.33 9.18
CA TYR A 48 4.49 4.02 8.50
C TYR A 48 4.60 3.75 7.00
N TYR A 49 3.62 3.09 6.38
CA TYR A 49 3.80 2.59 5.03
C TYR A 49 2.48 2.64 4.27
N TYR A 50 2.48 3.42 3.19
CA TYR A 50 1.52 3.41 2.10
C TYR A 50 0.07 3.76 2.49
N GLU A 51 -0.24 5.05 2.66
CA GLU A 51 -1.42 5.67 2.04
C GLU A 51 -1.61 7.14 2.48
N PHE A 52 -1.56 8.02 1.48
CA PHE A 52 -1.84 9.46 1.60
C PHE A 52 -3.33 9.69 1.82
N ARG A 53 -3.80 9.61 3.06
CA ARG A 53 -5.15 10.09 3.38
C ARG A 53 -5.13 11.61 3.51
N VAL A 54 -5.29 12.28 2.37
CA VAL A 54 -5.77 13.67 2.32
C VAL A 54 -7.19 13.67 2.87
N GLY A 55 -7.29 13.82 4.19
CA GLY A 55 -8.53 13.69 4.94
C GLY A 55 -8.74 14.90 5.83
N GLY A 56 -10.01 15.21 6.07
CA GLY A 56 -10.40 16.23 7.05
C GLY A 56 -10.54 17.65 6.55
N ALA A 57 -11.38 18.39 7.28
CA ALA A 57 -11.81 19.72 6.89
C ALA A 57 -10.63 20.70 6.84
N LEU A 58 -9.68 20.58 7.77
CA LEU A 58 -8.53 21.47 7.85
C LEU A 58 -7.50 21.22 6.74
N CYS A 59 -7.23 19.95 6.39
CA CYS A 59 -6.36 19.60 5.27
C CYS A 59 -6.92 20.15 3.94
N LYS A 60 -8.23 20.00 3.70
CA LYS A 60 -8.89 20.56 2.52
C LYS A 60 -8.79 22.09 2.45
N LYS A 61 -8.93 22.77 3.59
CA LYS A 61 -8.72 24.23 3.68
C LYS A 61 -7.27 24.62 3.38
N MET A 62 -6.29 23.84 3.85
CA MET A 62 -4.89 24.09 3.57
C MET A 62 -4.60 23.95 2.07
N ILE A 63 -5.08 22.86 1.44
CA ILE A 63 -4.93 22.65 0.00
C ILE A 63 -5.58 23.79 -0.79
N ALA A 64 -6.80 24.21 -0.42
CA ALA A 64 -7.46 25.33 -1.07
C ALA A 64 -6.64 26.63 -0.94
N TYR A 65 -6.18 26.96 0.26
CA TYR A 65 -5.33 28.13 0.52
C TYR A 65 -4.04 28.08 -0.30
N LEU A 66 -3.33 26.94 -0.34
CA LEU A 66 -2.11 26.79 -1.14
C LEU A 66 -2.39 26.85 -2.65
N SER A 67 -3.59 26.48 -3.09
CA SER A 67 -3.99 26.54 -4.50
C SER A 67 -4.32 27.96 -4.98
N GLU A 68 -4.58 28.91 -4.08
CA GLU A 68 -4.94 30.30 -4.45
C GLU A 68 -3.75 31.10 -5.00
N SER A 69 -2.53 30.80 -4.55
CA SER A 69 -1.33 31.54 -4.92
C SER A 69 -0.08 30.78 -4.51
N GLU A 70 0.94 30.72 -5.37
CA GLU A 70 2.26 30.15 -5.04
C GLU A 70 3.00 30.90 -3.92
N LYS A 71 2.55 32.12 -3.59
CA LYS A 71 3.11 32.91 -2.47
C LYS A 71 2.54 32.51 -1.12
N ASN A 72 1.46 31.73 -1.09
CA ASN A 72 0.81 31.32 0.14
C ASN A 72 1.67 30.26 0.84
N LEU A 73 2.05 30.52 2.09
CA LEU A 73 2.99 29.70 2.82
C LEU A 73 2.27 28.72 3.77
N PRO A 74 2.65 27.43 3.80
CA PRO A 74 2.14 26.50 4.80
C PRO A 74 2.26 27.01 6.24
N SER A 75 3.34 27.74 6.56
CA SER A 75 3.56 28.32 7.88
C SER A 75 2.50 29.35 8.29
N GLU A 76 2.07 30.21 7.37
CA GLU A 76 0.99 31.18 7.61
C GLU A 76 -0.33 30.47 7.91
N PHE A 77 -0.65 29.41 7.14
CA PHE A 77 -1.85 28.62 7.34
C PHE A 77 -1.83 27.90 8.70
N ILE A 78 -0.76 27.16 9.01
CA ILE A 78 -0.64 26.40 10.27
C ILE A 78 -0.61 27.35 11.46
N GLY A 79 0.11 28.47 11.37
CA GLY A 79 0.17 29.48 12.42
C GLY A 79 -1.19 30.09 12.76
N LYS A 80 -2.08 30.23 11.76
CA LYS A 80 -3.43 30.77 11.93
C LYS A 80 -4.46 29.74 12.35
N HIS A 81 -4.39 28.53 11.79
CA HIS A 81 -5.47 27.54 11.89
C HIS A 81 -5.17 26.32 12.77
N ALA A 82 -3.91 26.11 13.18
CA ALA A 82 -3.53 25.06 14.12
C ALA A 82 -2.48 25.53 15.15
N PRO A 83 -2.63 26.71 15.80
CA PRO A 83 -1.65 27.22 16.76
C PRO A 83 -1.46 26.29 17.98
N GLU A 84 -2.47 25.47 18.31
CA GLU A 84 -2.45 24.52 19.43
C GLU A 84 -1.41 23.41 19.26
N LEU A 85 -0.91 23.16 18.04
CA LEU A 85 0.21 22.26 17.81
C LEU A 85 1.42 22.66 18.66
N PHE A 86 1.62 23.96 18.88
CA PHE A 86 2.74 24.49 19.65
C PHE A 86 2.47 24.59 21.16
N ASN A 87 1.37 24.02 21.66
CA ASN A 87 1.09 23.89 23.10
C ASN A 87 1.70 22.60 23.70
N GLY A 88 2.88 22.23 23.22
CA GLY A 88 3.64 21.05 23.67
C GLY A 88 3.40 19.77 22.88
N TYR A 89 2.54 19.75 21.86
CA TYR A 89 2.47 18.61 20.93
C TYR A 89 3.70 18.59 20.00
N ILE A 90 4.04 19.76 19.46
CA ILE A 90 5.37 20.12 18.95
C ILE A 90 6.03 20.98 20.03
N ASN A 91 7.31 20.74 20.31
CA ASN A 91 8.08 21.56 21.25
C ASN A 91 7.98 23.05 20.86
N PRO A 92 7.48 23.93 21.75
CA PRO A 92 7.36 25.36 21.45
C PRO A 92 8.68 26.02 21.02
N LYS A 93 9.82 25.51 21.49
CA LYS A 93 11.16 26.02 21.16
C LYS A 93 11.56 25.75 19.70
N HIS A 94 11.01 24.71 19.10
CA HIS A 94 11.24 24.35 17.70
C HIS A 94 10.17 24.90 16.76
N LYS A 95 9.25 25.76 17.24
CA LYS A 95 8.23 26.38 16.41
C LYS A 95 8.84 27.10 15.19
N LYS A 96 9.91 27.88 15.39
CA LYS A 96 10.56 28.62 14.29
C LYS A 96 11.10 27.66 13.22
N HIS A 97 11.71 26.56 13.64
CA HIS A 97 12.29 25.58 12.72
C HIS A 97 11.22 24.78 11.99
N PHE A 98 10.16 24.38 12.71
CA PHE A 98 9.02 23.69 12.10
C PHE A 98 8.41 24.55 10.99
N LEU A 99 8.11 25.83 11.30
CA LEU A 99 7.50 26.76 10.34
C LEU A 99 8.43 26.98 9.13
N TYR A 100 9.73 27.14 9.36
CA TYR A 100 10.72 27.22 8.29
C TYR A 100 10.72 25.96 7.42
N THR A 101 10.79 24.77 8.04
CA THR A 101 10.83 23.49 7.34
C THR A 101 9.63 23.29 6.44
N ILE A 102 8.42 23.58 6.92
CA ILE A 102 7.20 23.37 6.11
C ILE A 102 7.08 24.32 4.92
N ASP A 103 7.72 25.48 4.95
CA ASP A 103 7.75 26.40 3.81
C ASP A 103 8.70 25.90 2.70
N HIS A 104 9.72 25.11 3.05
CA HIS A 104 10.75 24.61 2.11
C HIS A 104 10.53 23.14 1.68
N VAL A 105 9.43 22.49 2.06
CA VAL A 105 9.18 21.09 1.66
C VAL A 105 9.09 20.90 0.15
N HIS A 106 8.66 21.94 -0.58
CA HIS A 106 8.52 21.91 -2.04
C HIS A 106 9.88 21.90 -2.77
N GLU A 107 10.96 22.27 -2.09
CA GLU A 107 12.34 22.24 -2.60
C GLU A 107 13.03 20.91 -2.33
N ARG A 108 12.35 20.01 -1.62
CA ARG A 108 12.82 18.69 -1.20
C ARG A 108 11.96 17.63 -1.87
N ILE A 109 12.50 16.42 -1.96
CA ILE A 109 11.74 15.31 -2.53
C ILE A 109 10.60 14.89 -1.61
N TYR A 110 9.48 14.47 -2.19
CA TYR A 110 8.33 13.99 -1.43
C TYR A 110 8.33 12.46 -1.22
N ALA A 111 9.14 11.72 -1.97
CA ALA A 111 9.31 10.27 -1.82
C ALA A 111 10.54 9.95 -0.96
N THR A 112 10.50 8.85 -0.21
CA THR A 112 11.58 8.44 0.73
C THR A 112 12.05 7.00 0.47
N GLY A 113 13.17 6.61 1.08
CA GLY A 113 13.70 5.23 1.01
C GLY A 113 14.05 4.79 -0.42
N TRP A 114 13.74 3.53 -0.76
CA TRP A 114 13.97 2.98 -2.10
C TRP A 114 13.07 3.58 -3.18
N GLN A 115 12.04 4.34 -2.78
CA GLN A 115 11.11 5.03 -3.68
C GLN A 115 11.58 6.45 -4.05
N ARG A 116 12.75 6.91 -3.58
CA ARG A 116 13.29 8.20 -4.02
C ARG A 116 13.55 8.20 -5.52
N ARG A 117 13.14 9.27 -6.20
CA ARG A 117 13.35 9.48 -7.65
C ARG A 117 13.86 10.89 -7.96
N SER A 118 14.32 11.63 -6.95
CA SER A 118 14.75 13.04 -7.07
C SER A 118 13.65 14.04 -7.47
N LEU A 119 12.37 13.66 -7.39
CA LEU A 119 11.23 14.49 -7.80
C LEU A 119 10.78 15.46 -6.70
N ARG A 120 10.47 16.69 -7.09
CA ARG A 120 9.98 17.79 -6.24
C ARG A 120 8.66 18.32 -6.77
N SER A 121 7.88 19.01 -5.94
CA SER A 121 6.63 19.60 -6.42
C SER A 121 6.13 20.72 -5.53
N ARG A 122 5.55 21.74 -6.16
CA ARG A 122 4.72 22.78 -5.56
C ARG A 122 3.23 22.43 -5.57
N ASP A 123 2.86 21.25 -6.05
CA ASP A 123 1.47 20.80 -6.05
C ASP A 123 0.86 20.91 -4.63
N PRO A 124 -0.26 21.65 -4.47
CA PRO A 124 -0.85 21.90 -3.15
C PRO A 124 -1.17 20.64 -2.34
N MET A 125 -1.55 19.54 -3.00
CA MET A 125 -1.82 18.28 -2.31
C MET A 125 -0.53 17.60 -1.86
N ILE A 126 0.52 17.62 -2.67
CA ILE A 126 1.84 17.08 -2.30
C ILE A 126 2.42 17.88 -1.13
N VAL A 127 2.43 19.21 -1.24
CA VAL A 127 2.90 20.11 -0.17
C VAL A 127 2.13 19.86 1.12
N ALA A 128 0.80 19.83 1.07
CA ALA A 128 -0.04 19.53 2.23
C ALA A 128 0.32 18.19 2.90
N ASN A 129 0.58 17.14 2.11
CA ASN A 129 1.00 15.84 2.63
C ASN A 129 2.38 15.88 3.28
N CYS A 130 3.33 16.59 2.67
CA CYS A 130 4.66 16.79 3.24
C CYS A 130 4.59 17.55 4.57
N VAL A 131 3.75 18.58 4.69
CA VAL A 131 3.49 19.31 5.95
C VAL A 131 3.02 18.35 7.05
N ILE A 132 2.07 17.46 6.75
CA ILE A 132 1.57 16.48 7.71
C ILE A 132 2.68 15.52 8.17
N ASN A 133 3.56 15.09 7.26
CA ASN A 133 4.71 14.26 7.63
C ASN A 133 5.69 15.03 8.53
N VAL A 134 5.99 16.29 8.23
CA VAL A 134 6.85 17.13 9.09
C VAL A 134 6.23 17.31 10.48
N ILE A 135 4.91 17.46 10.61
CA ILE A 135 4.23 17.50 11.92
C ILE A 135 4.49 16.21 12.72
N ARG A 136 4.44 15.05 12.05
CA ARG A 136 4.69 13.74 12.68
C ARG A 136 6.15 13.57 13.09
N ASP A 137 7.08 14.03 12.28
CA ASP A 137 8.52 13.92 12.54
C ASP A 137 8.95 14.85 13.68
N PHE A 138 8.46 16.09 13.71
CA PHE A 138 8.72 17.05 14.79
C PHE A 138 8.11 16.64 16.13
N LYS A 139 6.99 15.89 16.12
CA LYS A 139 6.38 15.32 17.32
C LYS A 139 7.29 14.30 18.02
N GLU A 140 8.09 13.54 17.27
CA GLU A 140 9.05 12.59 17.88
C GLU A 140 10.33 13.27 18.41
N TRP A 141 10.58 14.54 18.04
CA TRP A 141 11.75 15.34 18.40
C TRP A 141 11.76 15.94 19.81
N ASP A 142 10.66 15.79 20.53
CA ASP A 142 10.47 16.31 21.89
C ASP A 142 11.54 15.84 22.91
N SER A 143 12.50 15.01 22.51
CA SER A 143 13.57 14.40 23.30
C SER A 143 14.96 15.03 23.12
N ILE A 144 15.12 16.04 22.28
CA ILE A 144 16.41 16.70 22.02
C ILE A 144 16.52 18.03 22.75
N PRO A 145 17.71 18.40 23.28
CA PRO A 145 17.93 19.67 23.93
C PRO A 145 17.62 20.88 23.05
N ASP A 146 17.52 22.02 23.71
CA ASP A 146 17.32 23.32 23.10
C ASP A 146 18.37 23.65 22.03
N ASP A 147 19.62 23.19 22.22
CA ASP A 147 20.73 23.38 21.28
C ASP A 147 21.13 22.05 20.63
N ILE A 148 21.06 22.03 19.30
CA ILE A 148 21.43 20.87 18.49
C ILE A 148 22.93 20.51 18.60
N CYS A 149 23.80 21.49 18.87
CA CYS A 149 25.22 21.25 19.08
C CYS A 149 25.47 20.52 20.40
N ASP A 150 24.72 20.86 21.46
CA ASP A 150 24.79 20.15 22.74
C ASP A 150 24.39 18.68 22.58
N TYR A 151 23.40 18.41 21.72
CA TYR A 151 23.04 17.04 21.37
C TYR A 151 24.19 16.30 20.67
N LEU A 152 24.84 16.91 19.69
CA LEU A 152 25.97 16.30 18.96
C LEU A 152 27.18 16.04 19.86
N GLU A 153 27.49 16.98 20.77
CA GLU A 153 28.64 16.91 21.68
C GLU A 153 28.39 16.10 22.96
N ASP A 154 27.22 15.46 23.10
CA ASP A 154 26.78 14.75 24.32
C ASP A 154 26.73 15.64 25.58
N LYS A 155 26.49 16.95 25.43
CA LYS A 155 26.27 17.90 26.54
C LYS A 155 24.82 17.84 27.02
N LEU A 156 24.42 16.65 27.46
CA LEU A 156 23.05 16.25 27.78
C LEU A 156 22.87 15.96 29.27
N THR A 157 21.64 16.05 29.77
CA THR A 157 21.31 15.44 31.07
C THR A 157 21.45 13.91 31.00
N GLU A 158 21.61 13.23 32.13
CA GLU A 158 21.73 11.76 32.14
C GLU A 158 20.52 11.05 31.52
N GLU A 159 19.31 11.60 31.69
CA GLU A 159 18.08 11.06 31.11
C GLU A 159 18.08 11.18 29.59
N GLU A 160 18.47 12.34 29.05
CA GLU A 160 18.56 12.61 27.61
C GLU A 160 19.70 11.83 26.95
N LEU A 161 20.86 11.75 27.60
CA LEU A 161 21.97 10.93 27.15
C LEU A 161 21.57 9.46 27.13
N GLY A 162 20.87 9.00 28.16
CA GLY A 162 20.28 7.67 28.23
C GLY A 162 19.31 7.38 27.10
N TYR A 163 18.46 8.35 26.76
CA TYR A 163 17.55 8.26 25.62
C TYR A 163 18.30 8.19 24.29
N LYS A 164 19.29 9.07 24.08
CA LYS A 164 20.15 9.08 22.89
C LYS A 164 20.85 7.73 22.71
N LEU A 165 21.42 7.17 23.77
CA LEU A 165 22.12 5.87 23.72
C LEU A 165 21.22 4.65 23.45
N ARG A 166 19.89 4.79 23.55
CA ARG A 166 18.94 3.72 23.19
C ARG A 166 18.90 3.53 21.67
N ASP A 167 18.93 4.63 20.93
CA ASP A 167 18.92 4.63 19.48
C ASP A 167 20.35 4.73 18.96
N THR A 168 20.67 4.00 17.90
CA THR A 168 21.98 4.13 17.25
C THR A 168 21.99 5.22 16.20
N SER A 169 20.83 5.83 15.90
CA SER A 169 20.65 6.85 14.88
C SER A 169 20.18 8.19 15.45
N LEU A 170 20.56 9.28 14.77
CA LEU A 170 19.98 10.60 15.02
C LEU A 170 18.46 10.56 14.74
N PRO A 171 17.60 11.31 15.45
CA PRO A 171 16.16 11.15 15.25
C PRO A 171 15.68 11.75 13.91
N TYR A 172 14.46 11.39 13.50
CA TYR A 172 14.03 11.56 12.10
C TYR A 172 14.01 12.99 11.55
N CYS A 173 13.76 14.03 12.36
CA CYS A 173 13.79 15.43 11.89
C CYS A 173 15.10 16.18 12.24
N PHE A 174 16.18 15.46 12.58
CA PHE A 174 17.50 16.08 12.84
C PHE A 174 17.94 16.95 11.68
N ASP A 175 17.84 16.39 10.48
CA ASP A 175 18.29 17.03 9.26
C ASP A 175 17.47 18.26 8.91
N ASP A 176 16.15 18.24 9.15
CA ASP A 176 15.30 19.42 8.95
C ASP A 176 15.63 20.56 9.92
N LEU A 177 15.90 20.23 11.19
CA LEU A 177 16.28 21.21 12.21
C LEU A 177 17.68 21.76 12.00
N ALA A 178 18.64 20.89 11.69
CA ALA A 178 20.01 21.28 11.38
C ALA A 178 20.06 22.13 10.11
N ALA A 179 19.31 21.78 9.06
CA ALA A 179 19.20 22.61 7.86
C ALA A 179 18.64 24.01 8.19
N ALA A 180 17.58 24.08 8.99
CA ALA A 180 17.03 25.36 9.44
C ALA A 180 18.04 26.19 10.26
N GLU A 181 18.76 25.57 11.19
CA GLU A 181 19.80 26.27 11.98
C GLU A 181 20.98 26.74 11.13
N ILE A 182 21.40 25.97 10.13
CA ILE A 182 22.40 26.40 9.14
C ILE A 182 21.90 27.65 8.41
N ASP A 183 20.66 27.63 7.91
CA ASP A 183 20.09 28.74 7.15
C ASP A 183 19.72 29.95 8.04
N PHE A 184 19.56 29.74 9.35
CA PHE A 184 19.51 30.82 10.34
C PHE A 184 20.87 31.40 10.71
N GLY A 185 21.97 30.87 10.16
CA GLY A 185 23.33 31.35 10.40
C GLY A 185 23.93 30.90 11.74
N ASN A 186 23.60 29.69 12.22
CA ASN A 186 24.20 29.14 13.43
C ASN A 186 25.68 28.79 13.21
N GLU A 187 26.57 29.76 13.50
CA GLU A 187 28.02 29.63 13.35
C GLU A 187 28.60 28.45 14.15
N ARG A 188 28.05 28.16 15.34
CA ARG A 188 28.52 27.04 16.18
C ARG A 188 28.27 25.71 15.48
N LEU A 189 27.07 25.52 14.91
CA LEU A 189 26.74 24.31 14.17
C LEU A 189 27.57 24.20 12.89
N ILE A 190 27.69 25.28 12.12
CA ILE A 190 28.48 25.32 10.89
C ILE A 190 29.95 24.96 11.17
N SER A 191 30.55 25.53 12.21
CA SER A 191 31.92 25.19 12.63
C SER A 191 32.02 23.74 13.05
N LEU A 192 31.09 23.24 13.87
CA LEU A 192 31.10 21.85 14.33
C LEU A 192 31.02 20.86 13.16
N LEU A 193 30.11 21.10 12.19
CA LEU A 193 30.00 20.30 10.98
C LEU A 193 31.27 20.37 10.13
N THR A 194 31.89 21.55 10.03
CA THR A 194 33.14 21.76 9.31
C THR A 194 34.27 20.93 9.93
N ASP A 195 34.44 21.00 11.25
CA ASP A 195 35.46 20.25 11.97
C ASP A 195 35.22 18.73 11.82
N CYS A 196 33.97 18.27 11.89
CA CYS A 196 33.62 16.87 11.67
C CYS A 196 33.99 16.40 10.25
N ILE A 197 33.74 17.23 9.23
CA ILE A 197 34.05 16.90 7.84
C ILE A 197 35.57 16.90 7.59
N ASN A 198 36.31 17.82 8.20
CA ASN A 198 37.77 17.87 8.11
C ASN A 198 38.46 16.76 8.92
N GLY A 199 37.72 16.04 9.78
CA GLY A 199 38.29 15.07 10.73
C GLY A 199 39.01 15.72 11.91
N GLU A 200 38.70 16.97 12.20
CA GLU A 200 39.22 17.78 13.32
C GLU A 200 38.35 17.60 14.59
N ASN A 201 37.28 16.82 14.51
CA ASN A 201 36.40 16.46 15.63
C ASN A 201 36.13 14.94 15.68
N ASP A 202 35.98 14.41 16.90
CA ASP A 202 35.71 12.98 17.15
C ASP A 202 34.24 12.56 16.97
N ILE A 203 33.33 13.50 16.69
CA ILE A 203 31.92 13.20 16.40
C ILE A 203 31.82 12.48 15.04
N PRO A 204 31.28 11.25 14.98
CA PRO A 204 31.14 10.54 13.72
C PRO A 204 30.16 11.24 12.78
N LEU A 205 30.52 11.32 11.50
CA LEU A 205 29.61 11.79 10.46
C LEU A 205 28.46 10.81 10.27
N ASP A 206 27.24 11.28 10.54
CA ASP A 206 26.00 10.54 10.34
C ASP A 206 25.32 10.94 9.02
N ARG A 207 24.50 10.03 8.46
CA ARG A 207 23.72 10.28 7.25
C ARG A 207 22.85 11.54 7.37
N LEU A 208 22.24 11.80 8.52
CA LEU A 208 21.38 12.97 8.72
C LEU A 208 22.17 14.28 8.74
N MET A 209 23.48 14.26 9.04
CA MET A 209 24.35 15.44 8.90
C MET A 209 24.58 15.78 7.43
N PHE A 210 24.77 14.78 6.56
CA PHE A 210 24.82 15.02 5.11
C PHE A 210 23.49 15.53 4.58
N ARG A 211 22.36 14.95 5.01
CA ARG A 211 21.02 15.43 4.65
C ARG A 211 20.80 16.88 5.07
N ALA A 212 21.23 17.27 6.27
CA ALA A 212 21.12 18.65 6.75
C ALA A 212 21.83 19.64 5.82
N ILE A 213 23.06 19.31 5.41
CA ILE A 213 23.87 20.14 4.51
C ILE A 213 23.20 20.28 3.14
N VAL A 214 22.76 19.17 2.53
CA VAL A 214 22.15 19.25 1.19
C VAL A 214 20.75 19.88 1.22
N LYS A 215 20.05 19.83 2.36
CA LYS A 215 18.74 20.48 2.57
C LYS A 215 18.84 21.98 2.89
N SER A 216 20.02 22.46 3.28
CA SER A 216 20.27 23.87 3.55
C SER A 216 20.73 24.61 2.28
N HIS A 217 20.77 25.94 2.38
CA HIS A 217 21.18 26.85 1.32
C HIS A 217 22.63 27.35 1.50
N ASP A 218 23.42 26.67 2.34
CA ASP A 218 24.81 27.03 2.59
C ASP A 218 25.75 26.45 1.53
N ARG A 219 26.11 27.30 0.56
CA ARG A 219 27.03 26.95 -0.52
C ARG A 219 28.40 26.50 0.00
N GLY A 220 28.90 27.08 1.10
CA GLY A 220 30.21 26.75 1.65
C GLY A 220 30.27 25.30 2.14
N LEU A 221 29.22 24.83 2.81
CA LEU A 221 29.06 23.46 3.26
C LEU A 221 28.82 22.50 2.09
N HIS A 222 28.11 22.90 1.04
CA HIS A 222 28.02 22.11 -0.20
C HIS A 222 29.41 21.91 -0.82
N GLU A 223 30.20 22.97 -0.91
CA GLU A 223 31.57 22.91 -1.41
C GLU A 223 32.48 22.03 -0.58
N LEU A 224 32.37 22.15 0.74
CA LEU A 224 33.08 21.29 1.69
C LEU A 224 32.69 19.82 1.52
N LEU A 225 31.41 19.51 1.33
CA LEU A 225 30.93 18.15 1.06
C LEU A 225 31.45 17.62 -0.28
N GLY A 226 31.55 18.46 -1.31
CA GLY A 226 32.20 18.11 -2.59
C GLY A 226 33.69 17.80 -2.43
N ARG A 227 34.43 18.58 -1.62
CA ARG A 227 35.83 18.29 -1.29
C ARG A 227 35.96 16.97 -0.53
N LEU A 228 35.06 16.68 0.41
CA LEU A 228 35.01 15.41 1.12
C LEU A 228 34.77 14.24 0.17
N LEU A 229 33.85 14.39 -0.79
CA LEU A 229 33.61 13.38 -1.83
C LEU A 229 34.87 13.10 -2.66
N CYS A 230 35.62 14.14 -3.03
CA CYS A 230 36.92 13.99 -3.70
C CYS A 230 37.96 13.28 -2.82
N ALA A 231 37.98 13.57 -1.52
CA ALA A 231 38.88 12.94 -0.56
C ALA A 231 38.53 11.48 -0.26
N ALA A 232 37.27 11.07 -0.45
CA ALA A 232 36.75 9.75 -0.08
C ALA A 232 37.41 8.57 -0.81
N ARG A 233 38.30 8.78 -1.80
CA ARG A 233 39.19 7.79 -2.47
C ARG A 233 38.78 6.31 -2.36
N LEU A 234 39.22 5.58 -1.31
CA LEU A 234 38.95 4.15 -1.10
C LEU A 234 37.82 3.86 -0.10
N GLN A 235 37.24 4.86 0.54
CA GLN A 235 36.15 4.74 1.50
C GLN A 235 34.78 4.66 0.79
N GLU A 236 34.40 3.45 0.37
CA GLU A 236 33.12 3.20 -0.32
C GLU A 236 31.91 3.64 0.51
N GLY A 237 31.93 3.37 1.82
CA GLY A 237 30.86 3.78 2.73
C GLY A 237 30.65 5.30 2.77
N LEU A 238 31.72 6.08 2.71
CA LEU A 238 31.62 7.54 2.71
C LEU A 238 31.04 8.07 1.38
N ARG A 239 31.53 7.57 0.24
CA ARG A 239 30.95 7.90 -1.08
C ARG A 239 29.46 7.60 -1.11
N GLN A 240 29.08 6.43 -0.61
CA GLN A 240 27.71 6.00 -0.51
C GLN A 240 26.87 6.98 0.33
N SER A 241 27.30 7.31 1.55
CA SER A 241 26.56 8.21 2.43
C SER A 241 26.32 9.59 1.80
N ILE A 242 27.30 10.13 1.08
CA ILE A 242 27.19 11.41 0.37
C ILE A 242 26.26 11.27 -0.84
N CYS A 243 26.55 10.36 -1.77
CA CYS A 243 25.84 10.30 -3.05
C CYS A 243 24.36 9.90 -2.88
N GLU A 244 24.05 9.06 -1.89
CA GLU A 244 22.67 8.67 -1.61
C GLU A 244 21.84 9.73 -0.89
N THR A 245 22.43 10.82 -0.41
CA THR A 245 21.67 11.92 0.21
C THR A 245 21.48 13.10 -0.74
N MET A 246 22.27 13.18 -1.82
CA MET A 246 22.22 14.28 -2.79
C MET A 246 20.81 14.63 -3.26
N ASP A 247 20.01 13.63 -3.63
CA ASP A 247 18.67 13.85 -4.17
C ASP A 247 17.64 14.28 -3.12
N GLU A 248 17.97 14.22 -1.83
CA GLU A 248 17.08 14.63 -0.74
C GLU A 248 17.17 16.11 -0.41
N GLY A 249 18.13 16.82 -1.00
CA GLY A 249 18.43 18.23 -0.77
C GLY A 249 17.80 19.18 -1.77
N THR A 250 18.31 20.42 -1.80
CA THR A 250 17.92 21.46 -2.75
C THR A 250 18.44 21.14 -4.17
N PRO A 251 17.81 21.70 -5.23
CA PRO A 251 18.35 21.59 -6.58
C PRO A 251 19.79 22.10 -6.72
N GLU A 252 20.15 23.16 -6.00
CA GLU A 252 21.49 23.75 -6.02
C GLU A 252 22.55 22.77 -5.49
N ALA A 253 22.32 22.19 -4.31
CA ALA A 253 23.23 21.22 -3.69
C ALA A 253 23.44 20.01 -4.62
N PHE A 254 22.36 19.52 -5.23
CA PHE A 254 22.41 18.42 -6.18
C PHE A 254 23.24 18.77 -7.43
N LEU A 255 23.00 19.92 -8.05
CA LEU A 255 23.72 20.37 -9.25
C LEU A 255 25.21 20.54 -8.99
N TYR A 256 25.57 21.09 -7.83
CA TYR A 256 26.98 21.22 -7.43
C TYR A 256 27.67 19.86 -7.32
N LEU A 257 27.10 18.95 -6.54
CA LEU A 257 27.68 17.63 -6.31
C LEU A 257 27.67 16.77 -7.58
N LEU A 258 26.67 16.94 -8.45
CA LEU A 258 26.65 16.33 -9.78
C LEU A 258 27.83 16.82 -10.63
N GLY A 259 28.14 18.12 -10.60
CA GLY A 259 29.31 18.71 -11.23
C GLY A 259 30.61 18.05 -10.74
N VAL A 260 30.76 17.92 -9.42
CA VAL A 260 31.91 17.21 -8.80
C VAL A 260 32.03 15.77 -9.29
N ILE A 261 30.91 15.04 -9.36
CA ILE A 261 30.88 13.65 -9.87
C ILE A 261 31.33 13.58 -11.33
N ASN A 262 30.85 14.50 -12.16
CA ASN A 262 31.15 14.54 -13.59
C ASN A 262 32.62 14.88 -13.85
N GLU A 263 33.12 15.96 -13.24
CA GLU A 263 34.51 16.43 -13.39
C GLU A 263 35.55 15.39 -12.95
N ASN A 264 35.23 14.60 -11.93
CA ASN A 264 36.15 13.60 -11.38
C ASN A 264 35.90 12.17 -11.88
N ASN A 265 34.93 12.00 -12.78
CA ASN A 265 34.48 10.70 -13.29
C ASN A 265 34.18 9.69 -12.15
N PHE A 266 33.42 10.11 -11.14
CA PHE A 266 33.08 9.26 -9.99
C PHE A 266 32.00 8.22 -10.28
N ILE A 267 31.31 8.34 -11.42
CA ILE A 267 30.36 7.33 -11.90
C ILE A 267 30.99 5.95 -12.12
N ARG A 268 32.33 5.85 -12.19
CA ARG A 268 33.04 4.57 -12.19
C ARG A 268 32.86 3.75 -10.90
N PHE A 269 32.48 4.38 -9.78
CA PHE A 269 32.29 3.71 -8.50
C PHE A 269 30.88 3.13 -8.35
N SER A 270 30.78 1.91 -7.81
CA SER A 270 29.50 1.20 -7.64
C SER A 270 28.51 1.93 -6.73
N SER A 271 28.98 2.53 -5.63
CA SER A 271 28.18 3.42 -4.76
C SER A 271 27.52 4.57 -5.51
N VAL A 272 28.23 5.21 -6.44
CA VAL A 272 27.72 6.32 -7.25
C VAL A 272 26.72 5.82 -8.28
N LYS A 273 27.04 4.73 -9.00
CA LYS A 273 26.10 4.09 -9.94
C LYS A 273 24.78 3.71 -9.26
N ARG A 274 24.85 3.25 -8.01
CA ARG A 274 23.67 2.87 -7.24
C ARG A 274 22.82 4.08 -6.87
N ALA A 275 23.43 5.19 -6.45
CA ALA A 275 22.73 6.44 -6.21
C ALA A 275 21.99 6.91 -7.48
N VAL A 276 22.69 6.95 -8.63
CA VAL A 276 22.09 7.29 -9.94
C VAL A 276 20.95 6.34 -10.31
N GLY A 277 21.13 5.04 -10.07
CA GLY A 277 20.09 4.04 -10.28
C GLY A 277 18.84 4.29 -9.45
N THR A 278 18.98 4.76 -8.21
CA THR A 278 17.84 5.19 -7.37
C THR A 278 17.19 6.44 -7.95
N TRP A 279 17.94 7.48 -8.31
CA TRP A 279 17.41 8.73 -8.87
C TRP A 279 16.54 8.48 -10.09
N LEU A 280 17.04 7.70 -11.06
CA LEU A 280 16.33 7.37 -12.29
C LEU A 280 15.31 6.22 -12.13
N GLY A 281 15.21 5.59 -10.97
CA GLY A 281 14.30 4.44 -10.78
C GLY A 281 14.69 3.17 -11.53
N PHE A 282 15.97 3.02 -11.88
CA PHE A 282 16.54 1.80 -12.47
C PHE A 282 17.00 0.76 -11.43
N ALA A 283 17.03 1.14 -10.14
CA ALA A 283 17.31 0.23 -9.03
C ALA A 283 16.07 -0.61 -8.68
N GLU A 284 16.15 -1.93 -8.86
CA GLU A 284 15.13 -2.91 -8.43
C GLU A 284 15.47 -3.46 -7.03
N GLU A 285 14.45 -3.89 -6.26
CA GLU A 285 14.58 -4.29 -4.84
C GLU A 285 15.58 -5.44 -4.59
N GLU A 286 15.78 -6.35 -5.55
CA GLU A 286 16.60 -7.55 -5.34
C GLU A 286 18.01 -7.47 -5.95
N THR A 287 18.24 -6.67 -7.01
CA THR A 287 19.58 -6.40 -7.56
C THR A 287 19.63 -5.09 -8.36
N VAL A 288 20.50 -4.17 -7.97
CA VAL A 288 20.83 -3.04 -8.84
C VAL A 288 21.82 -3.54 -9.89
N LYS A 289 21.35 -3.74 -11.13
CA LYS A 289 22.24 -4.04 -12.27
C LYS A 289 22.95 -2.77 -12.71
N LEU A 290 24.04 -2.45 -12.01
CA LEU A 290 24.84 -1.22 -12.19
C LEU A 290 25.39 -1.06 -13.61
N GLU A 291 25.46 -2.13 -14.40
CA GLU A 291 25.83 -2.12 -15.81
C GLU A 291 24.91 -1.25 -16.68
N ARG A 292 23.66 -1.05 -16.25
CA ARG A 292 22.69 -0.15 -16.90
C ARG A 292 23.08 1.33 -16.75
N ILE A 293 23.90 1.65 -15.74
CA ILE A 293 24.34 3.01 -15.42
C ILE A 293 25.79 3.19 -15.90
N SER A 294 25.98 4.15 -16.79
CA SER A 294 27.27 4.44 -17.43
C SER A 294 27.58 5.93 -17.43
N ASP A 295 28.78 6.28 -17.89
CA ASP A 295 29.21 7.66 -18.08
C ASP A 295 28.22 8.44 -18.97
N LYS A 296 27.58 7.76 -19.94
CA LYS A 296 26.52 8.36 -20.77
C LYS A 296 25.31 8.79 -19.94
N SER A 297 24.94 8.05 -18.90
CA SER A 297 23.80 8.38 -18.05
C SER A 297 24.03 9.71 -17.31
N ILE A 298 25.24 9.93 -16.78
CA ILE A 298 25.59 11.20 -16.12
C ILE A 298 25.62 12.35 -17.13
N ALA A 299 26.20 12.15 -18.31
CA ALA A 299 26.19 13.19 -19.35
C ALA A 299 24.77 13.62 -19.72
N LEU A 300 23.85 12.67 -19.93
CA LEU A 300 22.44 12.96 -20.21
C LEU A 300 21.75 13.69 -19.05
N ILE A 301 22.02 13.29 -17.80
CA ILE A 301 21.50 13.99 -16.61
C ILE A 301 22.00 15.43 -16.58
N THR A 302 23.29 15.65 -16.75
CA THR A 302 23.91 16.98 -16.76
C THR A 302 23.32 17.85 -17.85
N ASP A 303 23.21 17.35 -19.08
CA ASP A 303 22.60 18.06 -20.21
C ASP A 303 21.17 18.48 -19.87
N CYS A 304 20.32 17.54 -19.43
CA CYS A 304 18.91 17.81 -19.16
C CYS A 304 18.66 18.81 -18.02
N LEU A 305 19.53 18.84 -17.01
CA LEU A 305 19.40 19.73 -15.86
C LEU A 305 20.01 21.12 -16.11
N THR A 306 20.99 21.23 -17.03
CA THR A 306 21.70 22.50 -17.25
C THR A 306 21.38 23.18 -18.58
N ASP A 307 20.81 22.45 -19.55
CA ASP A 307 20.45 22.96 -20.88
C ASP A 307 19.01 22.56 -21.25
N PRO A 308 18.05 23.51 -21.13
CA PRO A 308 16.66 23.27 -21.53
C PRO A 308 16.46 22.88 -23.00
N ALA A 309 17.33 23.34 -23.91
CA ALA A 309 17.22 22.99 -25.33
C ALA A 309 17.63 21.53 -25.57
N LYS A 310 18.67 21.05 -24.87
CA LYS A 310 19.06 19.64 -24.86
C LYS A 310 17.98 18.74 -24.27
N ARG A 311 17.36 19.18 -23.16
CA ARG A 311 16.23 18.45 -22.57
C ARG A 311 15.10 18.29 -23.58
N GLU A 312 14.73 19.34 -24.31
CA GLU A 312 13.68 19.27 -25.32
C GLU A 312 14.09 18.42 -26.54
N GLU A 313 15.35 18.48 -26.97
CA GLU A 313 15.90 17.57 -28.00
C GLU A 313 15.71 16.10 -27.59
N TYR A 314 15.99 15.77 -26.32
CA TYR A 314 15.92 14.41 -25.79
C TYR A 314 14.48 13.91 -25.65
N LEU A 315 13.59 14.78 -25.17
CA LEU A 315 12.15 14.48 -25.06
C LEU A 315 11.50 14.21 -26.43
N ASN A 316 11.96 14.88 -27.49
CA ASN A 316 11.46 14.70 -28.86
C ASN A 316 12.18 13.59 -29.65
N SER A 317 13.13 12.89 -29.03
CA SER A 317 13.88 11.81 -29.69
C SER A 317 13.11 10.48 -29.69
N GLU A 318 13.73 9.44 -30.26
CA GLU A 318 13.26 8.05 -30.26
C GLU A 318 14.22 7.14 -29.45
N ASP A 319 15.03 7.72 -28.56
CA ASP A 319 15.92 6.98 -27.66
C ASP A 319 15.28 6.89 -26.28
N SER A 320 14.91 5.68 -25.86
CA SER A 320 14.21 5.46 -24.59
C SER A 320 14.93 6.02 -23.36
N MET A 321 16.27 6.00 -23.35
CA MET A 321 17.07 6.52 -22.24
C MET A 321 17.03 8.05 -22.22
N LYS A 322 17.15 8.69 -23.39
CA LYS A 322 17.03 10.16 -23.53
C LYS A 322 15.64 10.64 -23.09
N ILE A 323 14.58 10.00 -23.59
CA ILE A 323 13.20 10.36 -23.23
C ILE A 323 12.99 10.19 -21.72
N HIS A 324 13.43 9.08 -21.14
CA HIS A 324 13.26 8.81 -19.71
C HIS A 324 13.99 9.84 -18.83
N ILE A 325 15.26 10.14 -19.12
CA ILE A 325 16.04 11.15 -18.38
C ILE A 325 15.48 12.56 -18.62
N GLY A 326 15.01 12.87 -19.82
CA GLY A 326 14.29 14.11 -20.12
C GLY A 326 13.05 14.28 -19.24
N LEU A 327 12.20 13.26 -19.16
CA LEU A 327 11.01 13.28 -18.30
C LEU A 327 11.37 13.38 -16.82
N TRP A 328 12.36 12.61 -16.35
CA TRP A 328 12.89 12.69 -14.99
C TRP A 328 13.36 14.10 -14.64
N SER A 329 14.07 14.76 -15.55
CA SER A 329 14.62 16.09 -15.31
C SER A 329 13.55 17.19 -15.20
N LEU A 330 12.39 17.02 -15.84
CA LEU A 330 11.23 17.88 -15.58
C LEU A 330 10.76 17.70 -14.14
N GLY A 331 10.52 16.44 -13.74
CA GLY A 331 10.09 16.10 -12.38
C GLY A 331 11.09 16.47 -11.28
N PHE A 332 12.38 16.51 -11.60
CA PHE A 332 13.43 16.98 -10.67
C PHE A 332 13.16 18.40 -10.17
N TYR A 333 12.64 19.27 -11.05
CA TYR A 333 12.24 20.63 -10.71
C TYR A 333 10.77 20.71 -10.28
N GLU A 334 9.86 20.10 -11.04
CA GLU A 334 8.43 20.09 -10.80
C GLU A 334 7.77 18.83 -11.40
N SER A 335 7.24 17.94 -10.53
CA SER A 335 6.52 16.73 -10.94
C SER A 335 5.33 16.99 -11.87
N ARG A 336 4.65 18.14 -11.74
CA ARG A 336 3.56 18.52 -12.64
C ARG A 336 4.03 18.72 -14.09
N ASP A 337 5.24 19.23 -14.31
CA ASP A 337 5.80 19.40 -15.66
C ASP A 337 6.06 18.05 -16.33
N LEU A 338 6.49 17.04 -15.57
CA LEU A 338 6.59 15.65 -16.03
C LEU A 338 5.22 15.13 -16.46
N VAL A 339 4.19 15.31 -15.62
CA VAL A 339 2.81 14.89 -15.94
C VAL A 339 2.33 15.54 -17.23
N GLU A 340 2.46 16.86 -17.36
CA GLU A 340 2.01 17.58 -18.55
C GLU A 340 2.76 17.15 -19.81
N LYS A 341 4.09 16.90 -19.73
CA LYS A 341 4.83 16.40 -20.89
C LYS A 341 4.39 15.00 -21.30
N ILE A 342 4.07 14.10 -20.37
CA ILE A 342 3.51 12.79 -20.72
C ILE A 342 2.14 12.93 -21.39
N ARG A 343 1.29 13.86 -20.92
CA ARG A 343 -0.02 14.15 -21.52
C ARG A 343 0.09 14.77 -22.91
N GLU A 344 1.13 15.55 -23.18
CA GLU A 344 1.48 16.05 -24.50
C GLU A 344 1.91 14.90 -25.42
N ILE A 345 2.82 14.04 -24.96
CA ILE A 345 3.28 12.85 -25.68
C ILE A 345 2.09 11.93 -26.03
N SER A 346 1.11 11.75 -25.15
CA SER A 346 -0.05 10.90 -25.44
C SER A 346 -0.94 11.42 -26.57
N LYS A 347 -0.92 12.73 -26.83
CA LYS A 347 -1.72 13.36 -27.89
C LYS A 347 -0.96 13.53 -29.19
N HIS A 348 0.34 13.79 -29.11
CA HIS A 348 1.13 14.28 -30.25
C HIS A 348 2.43 13.51 -30.50
N GLY A 349 2.88 12.71 -29.52
CA GLY A 349 4.10 11.92 -29.62
C GLY A 349 3.93 10.63 -30.41
N SER A 350 5.05 9.98 -30.72
CA SER A 350 5.06 8.66 -31.33
C SER A 350 4.58 7.59 -30.34
N ARG A 351 4.09 6.46 -30.88
CA ARG A 351 3.74 5.29 -30.07
C ARG A 351 4.91 4.82 -29.20
N HIS A 352 6.13 4.89 -29.72
CA HIS A 352 7.33 4.50 -28.98
C HIS A 352 7.63 5.47 -27.83
N GLN A 353 7.51 6.78 -28.05
CA GLN A 353 7.63 7.78 -26.98
C GLN A 353 6.61 7.54 -25.87
N LEU A 354 5.36 7.24 -26.22
CA LEU A 354 4.32 6.95 -25.23
C LEU A 354 4.58 5.64 -24.47
N LEU A 355 5.03 4.58 -25.14
CA LEU A 355 5.46 3.35 -24.46
C LEU A 355 6.59 3.64 -23.47
N THR A 356 7.62 4.38 -23.87
CA THR A 356 8.73 4.78 -23.00
C THR A 356 8.25 5.61 -21.82
N ALA A 357 7.37 6.58 -22.05
CA ALA A 357 6.80 7.42 -21.00
C ALA A 357 6.06 6.60 -19.93
N SER A 358 5.46 5.46 -20.27
CA SER A 358 4.81 4.56 -19.30
C SER A 358 5.79 4.02 -18.24
N TYR A 359 7.07 3.85 -18.58
CA TYR A 359 8.10 3.50 -17.61
C TYR A 359 8.36 4.66 -16.66
N SER A 360 8.44 5.89 -17.21
CA SER A 360 8.66 7.13 -16.48
C SER A 360 7.53 7.54 -15.55
N VAL A 361 6.29 7.05 -15.74
CA VAL A 361 5.20 7.30 -14.79
C VAL A 361 5.54 6.77 -13.38
N ASN A 362 6.34 5.69 -13.27
CA ASN A 362 6.81 5.19 -11.98
C ASN A 362 7.71 6.18 -11.21
N LEU A 363 8.28 7.17 -11.90
CA LEU A 363 9.06 8.22 -11.23
C LEU A 363 8.20 9.02 -10.26
N LEU A 364 6.92 9.21 -10.59
CA LEU A 364 6.01 10.06 -9.85
C LEU A 364 5.81 9.63 -8.41
N ASN A 365 5.83 8.32 -8.10
CA ASN A 365 5.60 7.78 -6.75
C ASN A 365 4.45 8.47 -5.96
N ASN A 366 3.43 8.89 -6.70
CA ASN A 366 2.24 9.58 -6.22
C ASN A 366 1.05 9.00 -6.99
N SER A 367 0.06 8.49 -6.25
CA SER A 367 -1.10 7.81 -6.82
C SER A 367 -2.03 8.76 -7.58
N ALA A 368 -2.19 10.00 -7.12
CA ALA A 368 -3.07 10.97 -7.77
C ALA A 368 -2.49 11.40 -9.13
N LEU A 369 -1.19 11.76 -9.17
CA LEU A 369 -0.52 12.13 -10.42
C LEU A 369 -0.45 10.95 -11.41
N SER A 370 -0.11 9.74 -10.91
CA SER A 370 -0.12 8.53 -11.73
C SER A 370 -1.52 8.24 -12.28
N HIS A 371 -2.57 8.42 -11.45
CA HIS A 371 -3.95 8.24 -11.87
C HIS A 371 -4.37 9.22 -12.96
N GLU A 372 -4.00 10.49 -12.87
CA GLU A 372 -4.30 11.49 -13.89
C GLU A 372 -3.74 11.07 -15.26
N VAL A 373 -2.45 10.70 -15.31
CA VAL A 373 -1.81 10.20 -16.53
C VAL A 373 -2.50 8.92 -17.03
N GLY A 374 -2.70 7.95 -16.15
CA GLY A 374 -3.31 6.67 -16.49
C GLY A 374 -4.74 6.82 -17.02
N ALA A 375 -5.55 7.70 -16.41
CA ALA A 375 -6.92 7.95 -16.83
C ALA A 375 -6.98 8.50 -18.26
N GLN A 376 -6.16 9.50 -18.58
CA GLN A 376 -6.11 10.06 -19.93
C GLN A 376 -5.67 9.02 -20.97
N VAL A 377 -4.55 8.33 -20.73
CA VAL A 377 -4.01 7.37 -21.71
C VAL A 377 -4.95 6.18 -21.91
N VAL A 378 -5.55 5.66 -20.82
CA VAL A 378 -6.57 4.61 -20.92
C VAL A 378 -7.80 5.11 -21.69
N ALA A 379 -8.21 6.37 -21.52
CA ALA A 379 -9.35 6.91 -22.27
C ALA A 379 -9.08 7.06 -23.77
N GLU A 380 -7.84 7.38 -24.15
CA GLU A 380 -7.44 7.71 -25.52
C GLU A 380 -6.93 6.51 -26.33
N HIS A 381 -6.35 5.49 -25.68
CA HIS A 381 -5.57 4.43 -26.33
C HIS A 381 -5.94 3.00 -25.88
N TYR A 382 -7.17 2.79 -25.37
CA TYR A 382 -7.59 1.49 -24.79
C TYR A 382 -7.59 0.29 -25.75
N ASP A 383 -7.53 0.53 -27.05
CA ASP A 383 -7.46 -0.47 -28.10
C ASP A 383 -6.05 -1.05 -28.29
N ASP A 384 -5.00 -0.35 -27.82
CA ASP A 384 -3.62 -0.83 -27.83
C ASP A 384 -3.26 -1.57 -26.53
N ILE A 385 -3.25 -2.90 -26.59
CA ILE A 385 -3.01 -3.76 -25.41
C ILE A 385 -1.59 -3.66 -24.86
N GLU A 386 -0.62 -3.30 -25.69
CA GLU A 386 0.76 -3.08 -25.23
C GLU A 386 0.85 -1.76 -24.44
N LEU A 387 0.19 -0.70 -24.90
CA LEU A 387 0.04 0.53 -24.10
C LEU A 387 -0.74 0.26 -22.81
N MET A 388 -1.76 -0.61 -22.82
CA MET A 388 -2.48 -0.99 -21.59
C MET A 388 -1.60 -1.76 -20.59
N ALA A 389 -0.63 -2.55 -21.06
CA ALA A 389 0.40 -3.11 -20.17
C ALA A 389 1.24 -2.01 -19.51
N GLY A 390 1.53 -0.92 -20.22
CA GLY A 390 2.19 0.27 -19.67
C GLY A 390 1.34 1.05 -18.65
N TYR A 391 0.07 1.29 -18.95
CA TYR A 391 -0.72 2.36 -18.33
C TYR A 391 -1.90 1.94 -17.45
N LEU A 392 -2.50 0.76 -17.66
CA LEU A 392 -3.72 0.38 -16.94
C LEU A 392 -3.51 0.32 -15.42
N ARG A 393 -2.31 -0.08 -14.98
CA ARG A 393 -1.93 -0.12 -13.56
C ARG A 393 -1.95 1.26 -12.89
N PHE A 394 -1.76 2.34 -13.65
CA PHE A 394 -1.76 3.70 -13.10
C PHE A 394 -3.17 4.27 -13.01
N PHE A 395 -4.08 3.87 -13.89
CA PHE A 395 -5.50 4.21 -13.76
C PHE A 395 -6.09 3.51 -12.52
N MET A 396 -6.67 4.26 -11.58
CA MET A 396 -7.18 3.73 -10.31
C MET A 396 -6.16 2.84 -9.58
N ASN A 397 -4.91 3.28 -9.50
CA ASN A 397 -3.77 2.47 -9.04
C ASN A 397 -3.91 1.89 -7.62
N ASN A 398 -4.73 2.51 -6.75
CA ASN A 398 -5.00 2.06 -5.38
C ASN A 398 -6.40 1.44 -5.20
N VAL A 399 -7.08 1.03 -6.28
CA VAL A 399 -8.49 0.59 -6.25
C VAL A 399 -8.76 -0.51 -5.21
N SER A 400 -7.88 -1.52 -5.10
CA SER A 400 -8.08 -2.61 -4.14
C SER A 400 -7.99 -2.12 -2.70
N ASN A 401 -7.09 -1.18 -2.40
CA ASN A 401 -6.96 -0.60 -1.06
C ASN A 401 -8.15 0.30 -0.71
N GLU A 402 -8.65 1.09 -1.67
CA GLU A 402 -9.87 1.87 -1.50
C GLU A 402 -11.05 0.97 -1.15
N ILE A 403 -11.22 -0.16 -1.86
CA ILE A 403 -12.26 -1.13 -1.55
C ILE A 403 -12.06 -1.74 -0.16
N VAL A 404 -10.84 -2.17 0.18
CA VAL A 404 -10.52 -2.75 1.49
C VAL A 404 -10.81 -1.76 2.63
N SER A 405 -10.49 -0.48 2.45
CA SER A 405 -10.78 0.57 3.42
C SER A 405 -12.30 0.73 3.63
N ILE A 406 -13.10 0.64 2.58
CA ILE A 406 -14.57 0.73 2.66
C ILE A 406 -15.15 -0.48 3.40
N LEU A 407 -14.59 -1.66 3.17
CA LEU A 407 -15.01 -2.91 3.80
C LEU A 407 -14.51 -3.07 5.25
N GLY A 408 -13.59 -2.21 5.70
CA GLY A 408 -12.96 -2.29 7.01
C GLY A 408 -12.12 -3.56 7.24
N ASP A 409 -11.56 -4.17 6.19
CA ASP A 409 -10.75 -5.41 6.27
C ASP A 409 -9.25 -5.10 6.41
N TYR A 410 -8.88 -4.41 7.49
CA TYR A 410 -7.52 -3.91 7.72
C TYR A 410 -6.45 -5.01 7.89
N ARG A 411 -6.86 -6.28 8.03
CA ARG A 411 -5.94 -7.44 8.06
C ARG A 411 -5.22 -7.67 6.74
N GLN A 412 -5.74 -7.15 5.62
CA GLN A 412 -5.07 -7.22 4.31
C GLN A 412 -4.23 -5.98 3.99
N SER A 413 -4.46 -4.85 4.67
CA SER A 413 -3.78 -3.57 4.38
C SER A 413 -2.55 -3.31 5.27
N GLY A 414 -2.14 -4.27 6.10
CA GLY A 414 -1.05 -4.07 7.07
C GLY A 414 -1.36 -3.01 8.15
N LEU A 415 -2.62 -2.58 8.28
CA LEU A 415 -3.08 -1.64 9.30
C LEU A 415 -3.50 -2.41 10.57
N ASN A 416 -3.35 -1.79 11.73
CA ASN A 416 -3.45 -2.43 13.05
C ASN A 416 -4.70 -3.35 13.18
N PRO A 417 -4.53 -4.66 13.41
CA PRO A 417 -5.60 -5.67 13.32
C PRO A 417 -6.70 -5.57 14.40
N GLN A 418 -6.64 -4.55 15.26
CA GLN A 418 -7.55 -4.35 16.39
C GLN A 418 -8.84 -3.61 16.04
N THR A 419 -9.02 -3.12 14.81
CA THR A 419 -10.17 -2.27 14.48
C THR A 419 -11.00 -2.81 13.31
N ARG A 420 -12.28 -3.09 13.62
CA ARG A 420 -13.41 -3.47 12.74
C ARG A 420 -13.40 -4.89 12.15
N GLN A 421 -14.32 -5.72 12.65
CA GLN A 421 -14.79 -6.92 11.95
C GLN A 421 -15.60 -6.47 10.73
N SER A 422 -15.46 -7.16 9.59
CA SER A 422 -16.28 -6.86 8.41
C SER A 422 -17.76 -7.03 8.74
N ASP A 423 -18.54 -5.98 8.48
CA ASP A 423 -20.00 -6.01 8.61
C ASP A 423 -20.60 -6.69 7.38
N TYR A 424 -21.09 -7.92 7.54
CA TYR A 424 -21.75 -8.68 6.47
C TYR A 424 -23.27 -8.47 6.45
N THR A 425 -23.82 -7.61 7.31
CA THR A 425 -25.27 -7.40 7.40
C THR A 425 -25.79 -6.42 6.36
N LYS A 426 -24.92 -5.54 5.85
CA LYS A 426 -25.26 -4.55 4.82
C LYS A 426 -24.13 -4.40 3.81
N ARG A 427 -24.50 -4.11 2.56
CA ARG A 427 -23.53 -3.80 1.51
C ARG A 427 -22.97 -2.39 1.71
N HIS A 428 -21.66 -2.26 1.58
CA HIS A 428 -20.97 -0.97 1.52
C HIS A 428 -20.67 -0.63 0.07
N TYR A 429 -20.80 0.65 -0.28
CA TYR A 429 -20.66 1.11 -1.66
C TYR A 429 -19.42 2.00 -1.83
N CYS A 430 -18.79 1.85 -2.99
CA CYS A 430 -17.70 2.73 -3.43
C CYS A 430 -18.20 4.16 -3.59
N LYS A 431 -17.32 5.13 -3.34
CA LYS A 431 -17.62 6.55 -3.58
C LYS A 431 -17.26 6.91 -5.02
N LEU A 432 -18.20 7.49 -5.75
CA LEU A 432 -18.03 7.86 -7.15
C LEU A 432 -16.93 8.90 -7.30
N GLU A 433 -16.95 9.90 -6.44
CA GLU A 433 -16.05 11.06 -6.40
C GLU A 433 -14.59 10.71 -6.08
N THR A 434 -14.28 9.45 -5.73
CA THR A 434 -12.90 8.99 -5.53
C THR A 434 -12.09 9.04 -6.82
N TYR A 435 -12.70 8.71 -7.97
CA TYR A 435 -12.01 8.62 -9.26
C TYR A 435 -12.74 9.29 -10.42
N PHE A 436 -14.02 9.62 -10.26
CA PHE A 436 -14.85 10.11 -11.36
C PHE A 436 -15.57 11.38 -10.96
N LYS A 437 -15.68 12.31 -11.91
CA LYS A 437 -16.41 13.57 -11.71
C LYS A 437 -17.92 13.35 -11.59
N ASP A 438 -18.44 12.38 -12.34
CA ASP A 438 -19.87 12.09 -12.47
C ASP A 438 -20.12 10.64 -12.94
N GLU A 439 -21.39 10.26 -12.95
CA GLU A 439 -21.82 8.92 -13.37
C GLU A 439 -21.55 8.65 -14.85
N ALA A 440 -21.63 9.67 -15.72
CA ALA A 440 -21.43 9.50 -17.15
C ALA A 440 -19.98 9.11 -17.46
N GLU A 441 -19.02 9.73 -16.78
CA GLU A 441 -17.61 9.39 -16.86
C GLU A 441 -17.33 7.99 -16.32
N ALA A 442 -17.90 7.63 -15.17
CA ALA A 442 -17.74 6.28 -14.63
C ALA A 442 -18.27 5.21 -15.60
N ARG A 443 -19.42 5.44 -16.23
CA ARG A 443 -19.98 4.53 -17.26
C ARG A 443 -19.08 4.44 -18.50
N LYS A 444 -18.55 5.58 -18.98
CA LYS A 444 -17.58 5.59 -20.09
C LYS A 444 -16.37 4.71 -19.78
N TYR A 445 -15.77 4.86 -18.59
CA TYR A 445 -14.63 4.04 -18.19
C TYR A 445 -14.99 2.57 -17.96
N TYR A 446 -16.20 2.26 -17.50
CA TYR A 446 -16.66 0.87 -17.42
C TYR A 446 -16.64 0.18 -18.80
N ASP A 447 -17.16 0.84 -19.83
CA ASP A 447 -17.18 0.31 -21.19
C ASP A 447 -15.78 0.16 -21.79
N ILE A 448 -14.89 1.11 -21.49
CA ILE A 448 -13.47 1.05 -21.84
C ILE A 448 -12.80 -0.16 -21.19
N LEU A 449 -12.95 -0.33 -19.87
CA LEU A 449 -12.37 -1.45 -19.12
C LEU A 449 -12.90 -2.79 -19.62
N LYS A 450 -14.18 -2.87 -19.96
CA LYS A 450 -14.79 -4.06 -20.56
C LYS A 450 -14.16 -4.40 -21.91
N THR A 451 -13.92 -3.38 -22.74
CA THR A 451 -13.25 -3.55 -24.04
C THR A 451 -11.82 -4.04 -23.86
N ILE A 452 -11.06 -3.42 -22.95
CA ILE A 452 -9.69 -3.86 -22.60
C ILE A 452 -9.70 -5.32 -22.15
N CYS A 453 -10.59 -5.69 -21.22
CA CYS A 453 -10.73 -7.06 -20.72
C CYS A 453 -10.97 -8.08 -21.86
N GLY A 454 -11.82 -7.73 -22.82
CA GLY A 454 -12.11 -8.57 -24.00
C GLY A 454 -10.93 -8.73 -24.95
N ASN A 455 -10.10 -7.68 -25.10
CA ASN A 455 -8.99 -7.64 -26.04
C ASN A 455 -7.71 -8.33 -25.53
N ILE A 456 -7.56 -8.52 -24.21
CA ILE A 456 -6.43 -9.26 -23.62
C ILE A 456 -6.53 -10.74 -24.02
N LYS A 457 -5.45 -11.27 -24.61
CA LYS A 457 -5.34 -12.70 -24.96
C LYS A 457 -5.03 -13.52 -23.71
N GLY A 458 -5.90 -14.50 -23.39
CA GLY A 458 -5.79 -15.28 -22.17
C GLY A 458 -6.08 -14.44 -20.92
N ARG A 459 -5.61 -14.89 -19.74
CA ARG A 459 -5.80 -14.15 -18.48
C ARG A 459 -4.78 -13.02 -18.30
N LYS A 460 -3.58 -13.21 -18.84
CA LYS A 460 -2.40 -12.35 -18.73
C LYS A 460 -1.71 -12.31 -20.09
N GLN A 461 -1.33 -11.13 -20.54
CA GLN A 461 -0.52 -10.93 -21.75
C GLN A 461 0.76 -10.18 -21.37
N GLU A 462 1.91 -10.81 -21.63
CA GLU A 462 3.24 -10.30 -21.32
C GLU A 462 3.95 -9.78 -22.58
N PHE A 463 4.74 -8.73 -22.41
CA PHE A 463 5.57 -8.08 -23.41
C PHE A 463 7.01 -8.00 -22.89
N SER A 464 7.89 -8.81 -23.47
CA SER A 464 9.28 -8.95 -23.04
C SER A 464 10.20 -9.10 -24.25
N PRO A 465 11.14 -8.16 -24.50
CA PRO A 465 11.27 -6.88 -23.79
C PRO A 465 10.09 -5.94 -24.08
N PHE A 466 9.88 -4.95 -23.21
CA PHE A 466 8.91 -3.87 -23.41
C PHE A 466 9.59 -2.65 -24.05
N VAL A 467 10.09 -1.69 -23.26
CA VAL A 467 10.80 -0.49 -23.77
C VAL A 467 12.32 -0.55 -23.62
N PHE A 468 12.79 -1.31 -22.63
CA PHE A 468 14.21 -1.56 -22.40
C PHE A 468 14.48 -3.06 -22.54
N PRO A 469 15.66 -3.47 -23.03
CA PRO A 469 16.00 -4.90 -23.21
C PRO A 469 15.89 -5.75 -21.95
N TRP A 470 15.95 -5.12 -20.77
CA TRP A 470 15.89 -5.78 -19.46
C TRP A 470 14.54 -5.65 -18.75
N PHE A 471 13.56 -4.99 -19.35
CA PHE A 471 12.28 -4.70 -18.73
C PHE A 471 11.17 -5.48 -19.44
N SER A 472 10.44 -6.30 -18.68
CA SER A 472 9.20 -6.94 -19.11
C SER A 472 8.03 -6.21 -18.48
N ASN A 473 6.90 -6.15 -19.18
CA ASN A 473 5.66 -5.63 -18.64
C ASN A 473 4.46 -6.48 -19.09
N PHE A 474 3.34 -6.41 -18.37
CA PHE A 474 2.18 -7.23 -18.67
C PHE A 474 0.87 -6.57 -18.30
N VAL A 475 -0.23 -7.08 -18.86
CA VAL A 475 -1.60 -6.71 -18.50
C VAL A 475 -2.43 -7.94 -18.22
N GLU A 476 -3.32 -7.86 -17.23
CA GLU A 476 -4.20 -8.96 -16.83
C GLU A 476 -5.66 -8.56 -16.87
N ARG A 477 -6.54 -9.49 -17.24
CA ARG A 477 -7.99 -9.27 -17.23
C ARG A 477 -8.51 -8.88 -15.85
N GLY A 478 -7.92 -9.47 -14.80
CA GLY A 478 -8.23 -9.13 -13.41
C GLY A 478 -8.10 -7.64 -13.09
N TYR A 479 -7.11 -6.95 -13.68
CA TYR A 479 -6.92 -5.50 -13.47
C TYR A 479 -8.11 -4.69 -13.97
N ALA A 480 -8.71 -5.07 -15.09
CA ALA A 480 -9.94 -4.43 -15.58
C ALA A 480 -11.14 -4.80 -14.69
N VAL A 481 -11.28 -6.08 -14.33
CA VAL A 481 -12.43 -6.60 -13.57
C VAL A 481 -12.57 -5.97 -12.18
N VAL A 482 -11.47 -5.76 -11.44
CA VAL A 482 -11.54 -5.12 -10.11
C VAL A 482 -12.00 -3.65 -10.21
N ARG A 483 -11.54 -2.93 -11.23
CA ARG A 483 -11.95 -1.54 -11.52
C ARG A 483 -13.40 -1.45 -11.98
N MET A 484 -13.85 -2.38 -12.81
CA MET A 484 -15.25 -2.52 -13.19
C MET A 484 -16.14 -2.81 -11.97
N GLY A 485 -15.66 -3.64 -11.03
CA GLY A 485 -16.34 -3.91 -9.77
C GLY A 485 -16.47 -2.68 -8.88
N PHE A 486 -15.41 -1.87 -8.77
CA PHE A 486 -15.48 -0.57 -8.09
C PHE A 486 -16.56 0.33 -8.71
N ILE A 487 -16.55 0.49 -10.04
CA ILE A 487 -17.53 1.34 -10.75
C ILE A 487 -18.95 0.81 -10.57
N ALA A 488 -19.16 -0.50 -10.71
CA ALA A 488 -20.47 -1.13 -10.53
C ALA A 488 -21.03 -0.88 -9.12
N SER A 489 -20.15 -0.92 -8.10
CA SER A 489 -20.47 -0.56 -6.72
C SER A 489 -20.81 0.93 -6.59
N ALA A 490 -19.96 1.82 -7.09
CA ALA A 490 -20.15 3.28 -6.99
C ALA A 490 -21.43 3.78 -7.68
N LEU A 491 -21.86 3.09 -8.74
CA LEU A 491 -23.09 3.39 -9.48
C LEU A 491 -24.33 2.65 -8.95
N HIS A 492 -24.20 1.83 -7.91
CA HIS A 492 -25.28 1.01 -7.36
C HIS A 492 -26.03 0.20 -8.44
N SER A 493 -25.32 -0.26 -9.48
CA SER A 493 -25.97 -0.80 -10.67
C SER A 493 -25.97 -2.33 -10.69
N ASN A 494 -27.10 -2.95 -10.32
CA ASN A 494 -27.25 -4.41 -10.36
C ASN A 494 -26.92 -5.01 -11.73
N LYS A 495 -27.24 -4.33 -12.84
CA LYS A 495 -26.85 -4.77 -14.19
C LYS A 495 -25.33 -4.91 -14.33
N LEU A 496 -24.58 -3.89 -13.92
CA LEU A 496 -23.11 -3.91 -14.02
C LEU A 496 -22.48 -4.88 -13.02
N ILE A 497 -23.09 -5.05 -11.85
CA ILE A 497 -22.68 -6.06 -10.87
C ILE A 497 -22.85 -7.47 -11.43
N ASP A 498 -23.97 -7.75 -12.10
CA ASP A 498 -24.25 -9.04 -12.74
C ASP A 498 -23.26 -9.34 -13.88
N GLU A 499 -22.84 -8.31 -14.63
CA GLU A 499 -21.77 -8.43 -15.63
C GLU A 499 -20.41 -8.78 -14.99
N VAL A 500 -20.03 -8.08 -13.91
CA VAL A 500 -18.79 -8.38 -13.16
C VAL A 500 -18.85 -9.79 -12.55
N CYS A 501 -20.02 -10.24 -12.08
CA CYS A 501 -20.22 -11.61 -11.60
C CYS A 501 -19.79 -12.66 -12.63
N GLY A 502 -20.10 -12.42 -13.91
CA GLY A 502 -19.71 -13.29 -15.03
C GLY A 502 -18.20 -13.32 -15.31
N MET A 503 -17.44 -12.40 -14.73
CA MET A 503 -15.99 -12.23 -14.95
C MET A 503 -15.14 -12.48 -13.69
N LEU A 504 -15.74 -12.83 -12.54
CA LEU A 504 -14.99 -12.98 -11.28
C LEU A 504 -13.81 -13.96 -11.38
N THR A 505 -13.91 -14.99 -12.20
CA THR A 505 -12.83 -15.98 -12.38
C THR A 505 -11.62 -15.45 -13.12
N GLU A 506 -11.72 -14.30 -13.77
CA GLU A 506 -10.61 -13.60 -14.43
C GLU A 506 -9.74 -12.84 -13.42
N ALA A 507 -10.30 -12.45 -12.28
CA ALA A 507 -9.56 -11.86 -11.17
C ALA A 507 -8.75 -12.92 -10.41
N ASP A 508 -7.62 -12.51 -9.83
CA ASP A 508 -6.85 -13.37 -8.94
C ASP A 508 -7.65 -13.68 -7.65
N GLN A 509 -7.10 -14.52 -6.77
CA GLN A 509 -7.82 -14.88 -5.54
C GLN A 509 -8.07 -13.69 -4.60
N TYR A 510 -7.16 -12.72 -4.52
CA TYR A 510 -7.27 -11.59 -3.59
C TYR A 510 -8.34 -10.63 -4.09
N ASP A 511 -8.27 -10.20 -5.35
CA ASP A 511 -9.27 -9.32 -5.96
C ASP A 511 -10.64 -9.98 -6.02
N ARG A 512 -10.71 -11.29 -6.32
CA ARG A 512 -11.99 -12.03 -6.31
C ARG A 512 -12.64 -12.02 -4.93
N ASN A 513 -11.86 -12.18 -3.85
CA ASN A 513 -12.38 -12.11 -2.48
C ASN A 513 -12.91 -10.71 -2.15
N THR A 514 -12.15 -9.69 -2.53
CA THR A 514 -12.53 -8.29 -2.37
C THR A 514 -13.85 -7.99 -3.10
N LEU A 515 -13.99 -8.45 -4.34
CA LEU A 515 -15.21 -8.27 -5.15
C LEU A 515 -16.41 -9.04 -4.58
N ILE A 516 -16.23 -10.27 -4.08
CA ILE A 516 -17.32 -11.02 -3.42
C ILE A 516 -17.86 -10.22 -2.23
N LYS A 517 -16.98 -9.67 -1.39
CA LYS A 517 -17.41 -8.86 -0.23
C LYS A 517 -18.03 -7.53 -0.66
N LEU A 518 -17.47 -6.87 -1.66
CA LEU A 518 -17.96 -5.58 -2.13
C LEU A 518 -19.34 -5.70 -2.78
N LEU A 519 -19.54 -6.71 -3.62
CA LEU A 519 -20.67 -6.77 -4.53
C LEU A 519 -21.76 -7.75 -4.13
N LEU A 520 -21.43 -8.77 -3.32
CA LEU A 520 -22.35 -9.90 -3.07
C LEU A 520 -22.82 -10.01 -1.62
N ILE A 521 -22.49 -9.04 -0.75
CA ILE A 521 -23.21 -8.90 0.52
C ILE A 521 -24.66 -8.50 0.23
N GLN A 522 -25.61 -9.26 0.79
CA GLN A 522 -27.04 -9.12 0.50
C GLN A 522 -27.31 -9.09 -1.02
N PRO A 523 -27.09 -10.20 -1.75
CA PRO A 523 -27.25 -10.23 -3.21
C PRO A 523 -28.70 -9.93 -3.59
N GLU A 524 -28.91 -9.11 -4.62
CA GLU A 524 -30.24 -8.62 -5.03
C GLU A 524 -30.81 -9.38 -6.23
N THR A 525 -29.95 -9.85 -7.13
CA THR A 525 -30.33 -10.57 -8.36
C THR A 525 -30.03 -12.06 -8.26
N ASP A 526 -30.68 -12.86 -9.12
CA ASP A 526 -30.39 -14.29 -9.23
C ASP A 526 -28.99 -14.59 -9.75
N VAL A 527 -28.41 -13.69 -10.54
CA VAL A 527 -27.01 -13.82 -10.98
C VAL A 527 -26.08 -13.64 -9.78
N GLN A 528 -26.28 -12.61 -8.95
CA GLN A 528 -25.49 -12.39 -7.75
C GLN A 528 -25.61 -13.56 -6.75
N ARG A 529 -26.83 -14.03 -6.49
CA ARG A 529 -27.08 -15.17 -5.58
C ARG A 529 -26.37 -16.43 -6.07
N ARG A 530 -26.53 -16.77 -7.35
CA ARG A 530 -25.90 -17.97 -7.93
C ARG A 530 -24.37 -17.88 -7.91
N THR A 531 -23.83 -16.70 -8.18
CA THR A 531 -22.38 -16.45 -8.13
C THR A 531 -21.84 -16.60 -6.71
N LEU A 532 -22.50 -16.01 -5.71
CA LEU A 532 -22.11 -16.13 -4.30
C LEU A 532 -22.15 -17.59 -3.83
N VAL A 533 -23.22 -18.32 -4.14
CA VAL A 533 -23.36 -19.74 -3.75
C VAL A 533 -22.30 -20.59 -4.46
N ALA A 534 -22.00 -20.35 -5.74
CA ALA A 534 -20.93 -21.04 -6.45
C ALA A 534 -19.55 -20.82 -5.79
N ALA A 535 -19.30 -19.62 -5.25
CA ALA A 535 -18.04 -19.30 -4.57
C ALA A 535 -17.79 -20.12 -3.29
N LEU A 536 -18.80 -20.76 -2.70
CA LEU A 536 -18.64 -21.72 -1.59
C LEU A 536 -17.77 -22.94 -1.99
N CYS A 537 -17.63 -23.20 -3.28
CA CYS A 537 -16.80 -24.26 -3.84
C CYS A 537 -15.68 -23.72 -4.74
N ASP A 538 -15.24 -22.47 -4.53
CA ASP A 538 -14.07 -21.93 -5.23
C ASP A 538 -12.82 -22.82 -5.03
N LYS A 539 -11.93 -22.81 -6.02
CA LYS A 539 -10.67 -23.56 -5.96
C LYS A 539 -9.78 -23.14 -4.78
N ALA A 540 -9.80 -21.85 -4.42
CA ALA A 540 -9.02 -21.31 -3.31
C ALA A 540 -9.79 -21.43 -1.99
N GLU A 541 -9.17 -22.07 -0.99
CA GLU A 541 -9.75 -22.26 0.35
C GLU A 541 -10.15 -20.92 1.01
N TYR A 542 -9.30 -19.92 0.89
CA TYR A 542 -9.57 -18.61 1.46
C TYR A 542 -10.81 -17.94 0.82
N THR A 543 -11.03 -18.15 -0.48
CA THR A 543 -12.25 -17.68 -1.17
C THR A 543 -13.50 -18.41 -0.68
N ARG A 544 -13.44 -19.73 -0.50
CA ARG A 544 -14.56 -20.51 0.06
C ARG A 544 -14.96 -20.02 1.44
N LYS A 545 -13.96 -19.76 2.30
CA LYS A 545 -14.19 -19.19 3.64
C LYS A 545 -14.89 -17.84 3.57
N LYS A 546 -14.41 -16.92 2.72
CA LYS A 546 -15.01 -15.58 2.59
C LYS A 546 -16.43 -15.64 2.02
N ALA A 547 -16.68 -16.50 1.03
CA ALA A 547 -18.02 -16.74 0.52
C ALA A 547 -18.95 -17.28 1.61
N TYR A 548 -18.48 -18.22 2.42
CA TYR A 548 -19.24 -18.75 3.55
C TYR A 548 -19.60 -17.66 4.57
N ASP A 549 -18.64 -16.83 4.98
CA ASP A 549 -18.87 -15.71 5.90
C ASP A 549 -19.98 -14.76 5.38
N VAL A 550 -19.97 -14.46 4.07
CA VAL A 550 -21.00 -13.61 3.43
C VAL A 550 -22.35 -14.33 3.35
N VAL A 551 -22.39 -15.59 2.94
CA VAL A 551 -23.64 -16.35 2.81
C VAL A 551 -24.34 -16.49 4.16
N GLN A 552 -23.59 -16.65 5.26
CA GLN A 552 -24.16 -16.80 6.59
C GLN A 552 -25.04 -15.63 7.04
N SER A 553 -24.80 -14.42 6.53
CA SER A 553 -25.57 -13.23 6.86
C SER A 553 -26.65 -12.90 5.83
N CYS A 554 -26.72 -13.63 4.71
CA CYS A 554 -27.67 -13.38 3.64
C CYS A 554 -29.00 -14.13 3.84
N LYS A 555 -30.10 -13.50 3.44
CA LYS A 555 -31.37 -14.21 3.22
C LYS A 555 -31.35 -14.81 1.82
N LEU A 556 -31.32 -16.14 1.75
CA LEU A 556 -31.28 -16.88 0.51
C LEU A 556 -32.66 -17.47 0.18
N PRO A 557 -33.13 -17.37 -1.07
CA PRO A 557 -34.36 -18.01 -1.51
C PRO A 557 -34.15 -19.53 -1.72
N PRO A 558 -35.23 -20.34 -1.79
CA PRO A 558 -35.16 -21.79 -1.92
C PRO A 558 -34.23 -22.30 -3.04
N GLU A 559 -34.17 -21.60 -4.17
CA GLU A 559 -33.35 -21.94 -5.33
C GLU A 559 -31.85 -21.96 -5.00
N SER A 560 -31.42 -21.15 -4.03
CA SER A 560 -30.02 -21.13 -3.59
C SER A 560 -29.63 -22.42 -2.87
N TYR A 561 -30.56 -23.03 -2.14
CA TYR A 561 -30.33 -24.31 -1.44
C TYR A 561 -30.27 -25.48 -2.43
N LEU A 562 -31.11 -25.46 -3.48
CA LEU A 562 -31.00 -26.42 -4.59
C LEU A 562 -29.63 -26.35 -5.26
N GLN A 563 -29.09 -25.14 -5.44
CA GLN A 563 -27.73 -25.00 -5.95
C GLN A 563 -26.68 -25.55 -4.97
N MET A 564 -26.83 -25.32 -3.66
CA MET A 564 -25.93 -25.90 -2.64
C MET A 564 -25.94 -27.44 -2.68
N GLU A 565 -27.11 -28.05 -2.86
CA GLU A 565 -27.25 -29.50 -3.07
C GLU A 565 -26.43 -29.96 -4.29
N GLU A 566 -26.50 -29.23 -5.41
CA GLU A 566 -25.70 -29.52 -6.60
C GLU A 566 -24.19 -29.39 -6.39
N LEU A 567 -23.75 -28.50 -5.51
CA LEU A 567 -22.35 -28.28 -5.17
C LEU A 567 -21.77 -29.41 -4.29
N LEU A 568 -22.59 -30.17 -3.57
CA LEU A 568 -22.14 -31.32 -2.77
C LEU A 568 -21.54 -32.47 -3.59
N LYS A 569 -21.53 -32.38 -4.92
CA LYS A 569 -20.75 -33.27 -5.80
C LYS A 569 -19.23 -33.06 -5.68
N TYR A 570 -18.78 -31.93 -5.15
CA TYR A 570 -17.35 -31.63 -4.98
C TYR A 570 -16.79 -32.27 -3.71
N LYS A 571 -15.47 -32.55 -3.71
CA LYS A 571 -14.78 -33.35 -2.69
C LYS A 571 -14.04 -32.53 -1.62
N ALA A 572 -13.94 -31.20 -1.77
CA ALA A 572 -13.27 -30.35 -0.79
C ALA A 572 -13.98 -30.43 0.57
N ALA A 573 -13.28 -30.91 1.59
CA ALA A 573 -13.87 -31.25 2.88
C ALA A 573 -14.49 -30.03 3.59
N ASP A 574 -13.77 -28.91 3.63
CA ASP A 574 -14.22 -27.64 4.20
C ASP A 574 -15.45 -27.08 3.46
N ALA A 575 -15.48 -27.16 2.13
CA ALA A 575 -16.60 -26.73 1.31
C ALA A 575 -17.87 -27.54 1.64
N ARG A 576 -17.73 -28.87 1.73
CA ARG A 576 -18.83 -29.79 2.06
C ARG A 576 -19.38 -29.53 3.45
N GLU A 577 -18.51 -29.39 4.44
CA GLU A 577 -18.88 -29.07 5.82
C GLU A 577 -19.67 -27.75 5.87
N ASN A 578 -19.18 -26.73 5.19
CA ASN A 578 -19.83 -25.42 5.11
C ASN A 578 -21.21 -25.49 4.41
N LEU A 579 -21.33 -26.21 3.31
CA LEU A 579 -22.61 -26.44 2.61
C LEU A 579 -23.62 -27.16 3.51
N ILE A 580 -23.21 -28.22 4.20
CA ILE A 580 -24.06 -28.97 5.15
C ILE A 580 -24.53 -28.03 6.27
N LYS A 581 -23.64 -27.24 6.88
CA LYS A 581 -24.00 -26.25 7.90
C LYS A 581 -25.03 -25.24 7.42
N LEU A 582 -24.96 -24.83 6.14
CA LEU A 582 -25.93 -23.90 5.56
C LEU A 582 -27.29 -24.56 5.29
N LEU A 583 -27.31 -25.78 4.74
CA LEU A 583 -28.55 -26.55 4.53
C LEU A 583 -29.26 -26.81 5.86
N MET A 584 -28.52 -27.13 6.93
CA MET A 584 -29.08 -27.35 8.27
C MET A 584 -29.83 -26.15 8.85
N LYS A 585 -29.64 -24.93 8.31
CA LYS A 585 -30.38 -23.73 8.74
C LYS A 585 -31.79 -23.62 8.15
N GLN A 586 -32.14 -24.45 7.16
CA GLN A 586 -33.50 -24.50 6.61
C GLN A 586 -34.50 -24.98 7.67
N ASP A 587 -35.76 -24.58 7.53
CA ASP A 587 -36.87 -25.17 8.31
C ASP A 587 -37.02 -26.68 8.02
N ASP A 588 -37.82 -27.36 8.86
CA ASP A 588 -37.89 -28.82 8.88
C ASP A 588 -38.37 -29.41 7.54
N ASP A 589 -39.38 -28.81 6.91
CA ASP A 589 -39.92 -29.34 5.67
C ASP A 589 -39.00 -29.06 4.48
N ALA A 590 -38.37 -27.88 4.44
CA ALA A 590 -37.39 -27.55 3.42
C ALA A 590 -36.14 -28.45 3.53
N LEU A 591 -35.64 -28.69 4.75
CA LEU A 591 -34.50 -29.59 4.98
C LEU A 591 -34.85 -31.05 4.66
N TYR A 592 -36.04 -31.52 5.03
CA TYR A 592 -36.52 -32.85 4.64
C TYR A 592 -36.51 -33.03 3.11
N GLY A 593 -37.00 -32.01 2.39
CA GLY A 593 -36.95 -31.98 0.93
C GLY A 593 -35.52 -32.09 0.38
N SER A 594 -34.57 -31.35 0.96
CA SER A 594 -33.15 -31.42 0.58
C SER A 594 -32.57 -32.82 0.82
N VAL A 595 -32.81 -33.41 1.99
CA VAL A 595 -32.34 -34.77 2.33
C VAL A 595 -32.92 -35.82 1.38
N SER A 596 -34.22 -35.72 1.07
CA SER A 596 -34.90 -36.64 0.15
C SER A 596 -34.26 -36.64 -1.24
N ARG A 597 -33.99 -35.46 -1.81
CA ARG A 597 -33.29 -35.33 -3.10
C ARG A 597 -31.86 -35.86 -3.05
N LEU A 598 -31.11 -35.53 -2.01
CA LEU A 598 -29.70 -35.94 -1.87
C LEU A 598 -29.54 -37.45 -1.69
N ILE A 599 -30.41 -38.12 -0.92
CA ILE A 599 -30.39 -39.58 -0.74
C ILE A 599 -30.68 -40.31 -2.05
N ALA A 600 -31.60 -39.77 -2.86
CA ALA A 600 -31.98 -40.34 -4.14
C ALA A 600 -30.97 -40.06 -5.28
N ASP A 601 -29.92 -39.26 -5.03
CA ASP A 601 -28.97 -38.87 -6.07
C ASP A 601 -28.04 -40.04 -6.45
N LYS A 602 -27.63 -40.07 -7.73
CA LYS A 602 -26.74 -41.10 -8.27
C LYS A 602 -25.29 -40.94 -7.77
N LYS A 603 -24.89 -39.76 -7.32
CA LYS A 603 -23.53 -39.47 -6.84
C LYS A 603 -23.36 -39.84 -5.37
N GLU A 604 -22.35 -40.67 -5.09
CA GLU A 604 -21.96 -41.06 -3.72
C GLU A 604 -21.68 -39.81 -2.85
N GLU A 605 -21.05 -38.77 -3.41
CA GLU A 605 -20.71 -37.57 -2.66
C GLU A 605 -21.94 -36.83 -2.12
N LYS A 606 -23.05 -36.83 -2.87
CA LYS A 606 -24.30 -36.19 -2.45
C LYS A 606 -25.07 -37.06 -1.45
N ARG A 607 -25.15 -38.37 -1.69
CA ARG A 607 -25.77 -39.31 -0.75
C ARG A 607 -25.06 -39.32 0.60
N THR A 608 -23.72 -39.32 0.59
CA THR A 608 -22.91 -39.20 1.81
C THR A 608 -23.24 -37.91 2.56
N ALA A 609 -23.39 -36.78 1.88
CA ALA A 609 -23.75 -35.52 2.53
C ALA A 609 -25.16 -35.57 3.16
N ALA A 610 -26.10 -36.30 2.55
CA ALA A 610 -27.42 -36.52 3.13
C ALA A 610 -27.31 -37.34 4.44
N LEU A 611 -26.48 -38.38 4.46
CA LEU A 611 -26.20 -39.16 5.67
C LEU A 611 -25.52 -38.31 6.75
N ASP A 612 -24.56 -37.46 6.38
CA ASP A 612 -23.92 -36.50 7.30
C ASP A 612 -24.94 -35.52 7.91
N ILE A 613 -25.91 -35.03 7.11
CA ILE A 613 -27.03 -34.20 7.59
C ILE A 613 -27.88 -34.98 8.61
N ILE A 614 -28.25 -36.22 8.32
CA ILE A 614 -29.04 -37.07 9.22
C ILE A 614 -28.28 -37.34 10.52
N LEU A 615 -26.99 -37.61 10.44
CA LEU A 615 -26.13 -37.82 11.62
C LEU A 615 -25.98 -36.54 12.45
N ASN A 616 -26.04 -35.36 11.84
CA ASN A 616 -26.09 -34.10 12.57
C ASN A 616 -27.45 -33.89 13.24
N LEU A 617 -28.56 -34.23 12.56
CA LEU A 617 -29.91 -34.19 13.14
C LEU A 617 -30.06 -35.14 14.34
N SER A 618 -29.38 -36.30 14.35
CA SER A 618 -29.42 -37.23 15.49
C SER A 618 -28.80 -36.64 16.77
N LYS A 619 -28.04 -35.54 16.65
CA LYS A 619 -27.41 -34.81 17.76
C LYS A 619 -28.19 -33.56 18.14
N ASP A 620 -29.24 -33.22 17.40
CA ASP A 620 -30.10 -32.05 17.66
C ASP A 620 -31.44 -32.50 18.25
N GLU A 621 -31.51 -32.55 19.58
CA GLU A 621 -32.72 -32.99 20.31
C GLU A 621 -33.97 -32.19 19.94
N LYS A 622 -33.82 -30.93 19.49
CA LYS A 622 -34.95 -30.07 19.12
C LYS A 622 -35.60 -30.48 17.81
N ARG A 623 -34.89 -31.20 16.94
CA ARG A 623 -35.36 -31.63 15.61
C ARG A 623 -35.51 -33.16 15.54
N GLY A 624 -35.83 -33.80 16.67
CA GLY A 624 -35.96 -35.26 16.77
C GLY A 624 -37.03 -35.86 15.86
N GLU A 625 -38.15 -35.16 15.63
CA GLU A 625 -39.19 -35.60 14.68
C GLU A 625 -38.67 -35.62 13.24
N LEU A 626 -37.97 -34.55 12.83
CA LEU A 626 -37.32 -34.47 11.52
C LEU A 626 -36.24 -35.56 11.37
N PHE A 627 -35.43 -35.81 12.41
CA PHE A 627 -34.48 -36.92 12.41
C PHE A 627 -35.17 -38.25 12.12
N GLY A 628 -36.29 -38.56 12.80
CA GLY A 628 -37.07 -39.77 12.56
C GLY A 628 -37.55 -39.89 11.12
N ARG A 629 -38.14 -38.82 10.57
CA ARG A 629 -38.60 -38.75 9.17
C ARG A 629 -37.45 -38.96 8.18
N CYS A 630 -36.33 -38.30 8.38
CA CYS A 630 -35.16 -38.41 7.49
C CYS A 630 -34.45 -39.77 7.61
N ARG A 631 -34.40 -40.35 8.81
CA ARG A 631 -33.84 -41.70 9.02
C ARG A 631 -34.60 -42.74 8.20
N GLU A 632 -35.92 -42.63 8.10
CA GLU A 632 -36.72 -43.56 7.29
C GLU A 632 -36.37 -43.50 5.80
N LEU A 633 -35.95 -42.34 5.27
CA LEU A 633 -35.50 -42.21 3.88
C LEU A 633 -34.28 -43.07 3.58
N THR A 634 -33.43 -43.36 4.57
CA THR A 634 -32.22 -44.19 4.37
C THR A 634 -32.54 -45.62 3.94
N LYS A 635 -33.73 -46.14 4.27
CA LYS A 635 -34.19 -47.48 3.87
C LYS A 635 -34.38 -47.61 2.36
N SER A 636 -34.52 -46.49 1.64
CA SER A 636 -34.64 -46.47 0.18
C SER A 636 -33.30 -46.61 -0.55
N MET A 637 -32.16 -46.53 0.17
CA MET A 637 -30.84 -46.66 -0.44
C MET A 637 -30.56 -48.09 -0.89
N THR A 638 -30.20 -48.26 -2.16
CA THR A 638 -29.81 -49.54 -2.74
C THR A 638 -28.31 -49.56 -3.00
N ALA A 639 -27.63 -50.65 -2.62
CA ALA A 639 -26.19 -50.85 -2.78
C ALA A 639 -25.27 -49.72 -2.22
N PRO A 640 -25.32 -49.45 -0.90
CA PRO A 640 -24.44 -48.45 -0.28
C PRO A 640 -22.96 -48.84 -0.39
N THR A 641 -22.12 -47.86 -0.65
CA THR A 641 -20.65 -47.97 -0.62
C THR A 641 -20.14 -48.23 0.80
N THR A 642 -18.87 -48.62 0.94
CA THR A 642 -18.26 -48.84 2.27
C THR A 642 -18.37 -47.61 3.17
N LYS A 643 -18.18 -46.41 2.60
CA LYS A 643 -18.29 -45.15 3.34
C LYS A 643 -19.72 -44.88 3.82
N GLU A 644 -20.70 -45.10 2.95
CA GLU A 644 -22.11 -44.91 3.28
C GLU A 644 -22.59 -45.92 4.33
N LYS A 645 -22.12 -47.17 4.28
CA LYS A 645 -22.42 -48.20 5.30
C LYS A 645 -22.00 -47.76 6.71
N ILE A 646 -20.80 -47.22 6.86
CA ILE A 646 -20.29 -46.74 8.16
C ILE A 646 -21.20 -45.64 8.73
N LEU A 647 -21.67 -44.72 7.89
CA LEU A 647 -22.58 -43.65 8.30
C LEU A 647 -23.98 -44.20 8.64
N LEU A 648 -24.50 -45.16 7.86
CA LEU A 648 -25.78 -45.81 8.12
C LEU A 648 -25.79 -46.56 9.46
N ASP A 649 -24.72 -47.30 9.78
CA ASP A 649 -24.56 -47.99 11.05
C ASP A 649 -24.56 -47.02 12.24
N SER A 650 -24.04 -45.80 12.04
CA SER A 650 -24.03 -44.75 13.06
C SER A 650 -25.40 -44.07 13.25
N ILE A 651 -26.21 -44.00 12.19
CA ILE A 651 -27.56 -43.39 12.21
C ILE A 651 -28.60 -44.35 12.80
N SER A 652 -28.43 -45.64 12.53
CA SER A 652 -29.28 -46.72 13.04
C SER A 652 -28.36 -47.78 13.65
N PRO A 653 -27.80 -47.53 14.85
CA PRO A 653 -27.07 -48.57 15.55
C PRO A 653 -28.03 -49.75 15.70
N ALA A 654 -27.68 -50.90 15.11
CA ALA A 654 -28.44 -52.12 15.29
C ALA A 654 -28.63 -52.33 16.80
N ASP A 655 -29.81 -52.80 17.21
CA ASP A 655 -30.04 -53.35 18.56
C ASP A 655 -29.15 -54.60 18.74
N SER A 656 -27.85 -54.43 18.90
CA SER A 656 -26.91 -55.48 19.27
C SER A 656 -26.72 -55.50 20.78
N VAL A 657 -27.84 -55.61 21.50
CA VAL A 657 -27.88 -56.13 22.88
C VAL A 657 -29.09 -57.05 23.00
N LYS A 658 -28.90 -58.33 22.61
CA LYS A 658 -29.58 -59.51 23.18
C LYS A 658 -29.14 -60.79 22.44
N SER A 659 -27.95 -61.29 22.77
CA SER A 659 -27.68 -62.74 22.75
C SER A 659 -26.48 -63.10 23.64
N GLU A 660 -26.62 -62.88 24.95
CA GLU A 660 -25.93 -63.73 25.93
C GLU A 660 -27.01 -64.35 26.81
N ALA A 661 -27.28 -65.64 26.61
CA ALA A 661 -27.68 -66.61 27.64
C ALA A 661 -28.13 -67.94 27.01
N SER A 662 -27.17 -68.77 26.60
CA SER A 662 -27.34 -70.23 26.70
C SER A 662 -26.00 -70.90 26.94
N ALA A 663 -25.41 -70.62 28.10
CA ALA A 663 -24.44 -71.51 28.71
C ALA A 663 -24.93 -71.81 30.11
N LYS A 664 -25.46 -73.02 30.31
CA LYS A 664 -25.47 -73.69 31.62
C LYS A 664 -25.27 -75.20 31.45
N PRO A 665 -24.68 -75.85 32.47
CA PRO A 665 -23.50 -76.70 32.32
C PRO A 665 -23.83 -78.18 32.56
N LEU A 666 -22.91 -79.09 32.22
CA LEU A 666 -22.90 -80.46 32.74
C LEU A 666 -21.47 -81.06 32.76
N TYR A 667 -20.99 -81.32 33.99
CA TYR A 667 -20.03 -82.33 34.51
C TYR A 667 -18.80 -82.73 33.64
N THR A 668 -17.56 -82.76 34.14
CA THR A 668 -17.01 -83.08 35.48
C THR A 668 -15.69 -82.34 35.69
#